data_AF-A0A232LS28-F1
#
_entry.id   AF-A0A232LS28-F1
#
_cell.length_a   1.000
_cell.length_b   1.000
_cell.length_c   1.000
_cell.angle_alpha   90.00
_cell.angle_beta   90.00
_cell.angle_gamma   90.00
#
_symmetry.space_group_name_H-M   'P 1'
#
loop_
_entity.id
_entity.type
_entity.pdbx_description
1 polymer ?
#
loop_
_entity_poly.entity_id
_entity_poly.type
_entity_poly.pdbx_seq_one_letter_code
_entity_poly.pdbx_strand_id
1 'polypeptide(L)'
;MAFEQGTSDPIPPPDQPNPVMVGPGISTLGEGSYKMASTVTPAPATDKQPLHLGDSPSSFSKVPGSDVSTAKSPSTGDAHVGADLLHRLSLPVGGKSPMMTVVDPRTAHPGLQLTGRLISAAFCIPYKVAFQPGSGWSLKPRRGTSALFDSFAYLASPEAPWSHTLVGWTGEIESIQGEQRDPPHPVQLDSSRSATAAASNSRAPYFPNNNNNNNQTVTPADVDIHRRGPHALLEGIRVSNPDRDLLEAQLRSSEYGRILPVWLTAESDEPGDDMDWHDQGRWRRYAERELYPLLHYKQHGPTDGKKERKWWADYLRLNRLFADRIMQTYQTGDIVLIHDYHLLLLPSLLRQRIPNIYLGFFLHSPFPSSEYLRCLAKRKEILTGALGANMIGFQAYSYSRHFSSCCTRILGFDSNSAGVDAYGAHAAVDVFPAGIDVKRVMKAAFGTPDIEQTVAKLRKQYAGKKIIVGRDRLDTLHGVAQKLQAFDVFLDRYPQWRGRVVLIQVTSPTSIEEQKEDPESNVGSQISNLVSKINGRYGDLGFSPVQYYPQYLSEQEYFALMRIADVGLITSVRDGVNTTSLEYILCQQGHHGPLILSEFSGTAAMLPSAIHINPWDLGGVATAVDRSLSMTEEEKAEQHGKLYRHVMSNMVITWCEQYLHRLLTNLSSFDQSITTPVLDRTKLLKQYRKARTRLFMFDYDGTLTPIVKDPQAAIPSDRVLRTIKTLAADPKNAVWIISGRDQAFLDEWMGHIPELGLSAEHGCFIRKPRLDDWENLAAQTNMDWQNDVMEAFQHYTERTQGSFIERKRVALTWHYRRADPEYGAFQARECRKHIEDTVAKRWDVEVMAGKANLEVRPTFLNKGSIASRLVDEYGTHPKQPPDFILCLGDDFTDEDMFRALHSSNLPRDHVFSVTIGASSKQTLASWHLLEPADVISTIASLNSSNSAEY
;
A
#
# COMPACT_ATOMS: atom_id res chain seq x y z
N MET A 1 -2.89 41.67 -41.32
CA MET A 1 -2.07 42.30 -42.37
C MET A 1 -0.85 41.41 -42.57
N ALA A 2 -0.44 41.21 -43.82
CA ALA A 2 0.71 40.35 -44.16
C ALA A 2 2.03 41.14 -44.12
N PHE A 3 3.16 40.45 -43.99
CA PHE A 3 4.27 40.49 -44.96
C PHE A 3 5.23 39.32 -44.75
N GLU A 4 5.90 38.90 -45.83
CA GLU A 4 6.75 37.70 -45.93
C GLU A 4 8.27 38.01 -45.87
N GLN A 5 9.07 36.98 -46.16
CA GLN A 5 10.52 36.93 -46.41
C GLN A 5 11.41 36.66 -45.17
N GLY A 6 12.34 35.70 -45.16
CA GLY A 6 12.72 34.72 -46.19
C GLY A 6 14.25 34.68 -46.42
N THR A 7 14.94 33.72 -45.82
CA THR A 7 16.38 33.43 -46.08
C THR A 7 16.63 31.92 -46.09
N SER A 8 17.70 31.52 -46.77
CA SER A 8 17.95 30.16 -47.28
C SER A 8 18.91 29.31 -46.44
N ASP A 9 18.61 28.02 -46.28
CA ASP A 9 19.54 27.02 -45.73
C ASP A 9 20.57 26.53 -46.78
N PRO A 10 21.80 26.15 -46.37
CA PRO A 10 22.84 25.66 -47.26
C PRO A 10 22.75 24.14 -47.54
N ILE A 11 23.26 23.74 -48.70
CA ILE A 11 23.32 22.35 -49.19
C ILE A 11 24.43 21.56 -48.46
N PRO A 12 24.17 20.35 -47.92
CA PRO A 12 25.21 19.48 -47.36
C PRO A 12 25.94 18.65 -48.46
N PRO A 13 27.21 18.26 -48.24
CA PRO A 13 27.99 17.49 -49.22
C PRO A 13 27.54 16.02 -49.34
N PRO A 14 27.73 15.38 -50.50
CA PRO A 14 27.38 13.98 -50.71
C PRO A 14 28.50 13.05 -50.21
N ASP A 15 28.22 12.26 -49.16
CA ASP A 15 28.69 10.86 -48.93
C ASP A 15 28.52 10.42 -47.46
N GLN A 16 27.27 10.37 -46.97
CA GLN A 16 26.93 9.59 -45.76
C GLN A 16 25.59 8.85 -45.92
N PRO A 17 25.47 7.59 -45.44
CA PRO A 17 24.24 6.82 -45.51
C PRO A 17 23.21 7.29 -44.45
N ASN A 18 21.93 7.36 -44.84
CA ASN A 18 20.84 7.85 -43.98
C ASN A 18 20.61 6.96 -42.73
N PRO A 19 20.47 7.56 -41.53
CA PRO A 19 19.99 6.85 -40.34
C PRO A 19 18.48 6.60 -40.42
N VAL A 20 18.07 5.35 -40.20
CA VAL A 20 16.65 4.96 -40.20
C VAL A 20 16.01 5.30 -38.85
N MET A 21 15.12 6.30 -38.82
CA MET A 21 14.19 6.48 -37.71
C MET A 21 12.96 5.57 -37.89
N VAL A 22 12.61 4.79 -36.87
CA VAL A 22 11.36 4.03 -36.82
C VAL A 22 10.52 4.51 -35.63
N GLY A 23 9.49 5.31 -35.93
CA GLY A 23 8.35 5.57 -35.04
C GLY A 23 7.10 4.85 -35.55
N PRO A 24 6.19 4.37 -34.68
CA PRO A 24 4.97 3.67 -35.12
C PRO A 24 3.85 4.65 -35.47
N GLY A 25 3.31 4.60 -36.70
CA GLY A 25 2.42 5.66 -37.21
C GLY A 25 1.50 5.36 -38.41
N ILE A 26 0.99 4.13 -38.57
CA ILE A 26 -0.26 3.79 -39.30
C ILE A 26 -0.33 3.95 -40.84
N SER A 27 -1.02 2.99 -41.47
CA SER A 27 -1.61 2.96 -42.83
C SER A 27 -0.70 2.71 -44.05
N THR A 28 -0.78 1.48 -44.59
CA THR A 28 -1.20 1.13 -45.97
C THR A 28 -1.01 -0.37 -46.21
N LEU A 29 -1.69 -0.95 -47.22
CA LEU A 29 -1.75 -2.39 -47.57
C LEU A 29 -2.53 -3.24 -46.54
N GLY A 30 -3.45 -4.14 -46.91
CA GLY A 30 -3.91 -4.57 -48.24
C GLY A 30 -4.43 -6.01 -48.13
N GLU A 31 -5.60 -6.33 -48.69
CA GLU A 31 -6.23 -7.66 -48.57
C GLU A 31 -5.41 -8.75 -49.31
N GLY A 32 -4.49 -9.41 -48.58
CA GLY A 32 -3.68 -10.51 -49.15
C GLY A 32 -2.91 -11.34 -48.12
N SER A 33 -2.58 -10.77 -46.96
CA SER A 33 -1.63 -11.38 -45.99
C SER A 33 -2.16 -12.61 -45.22
N TYR A 34 -3.46 -12.91 -45.26
CA TYR A 34 -4.10 -13.95 -44.43
C TYR A 34 -4.03 -15.38 -44.99
N LYS A 35 -3.28 -15.66 -46.07
CA LYS A 35 -3.18 -17.00 -46.68
C LYS A 35 -1.79 -17.66 -46.66
N MET A 36 -0.78 -17.04 -46.05
CA MET A 36 0.62 -17.55 -46.02
C MET A 36 1.14 -17.93 -44.62
N ALA A 37 0.27 -18.02 -43.61
CA ALA A 37 0.63 -18.33 -42.22
C ALA A 37 0.21 -19.75 -41.76
N SER A 38 0.18 -20.74 -42.66
CA SER A 38 -0.28 -22.12 -42.36
C SER A 38 0.73 -23.23 -42.67
N THR A 39 1.99 -22.89 -42.98
CA THR A 39 3.00 -23.84 -43.48
C THR A 39 4.40 -23.68 -42.88
N VAL A 40 4.52 -23.44 -41.56
CA VAL A 40 5.78 -23.69 -40.82
C VAL A 40 5.50 -24.24 -39.41
N THR A 41 5.27 -25.55 -39.30
CA THR A 41 5.36 -26.27 -38.01
C THR A 41 5.72 -27.74 -38.29
N PRO A 42 6.90 -28.24 -37.89
CA PRO A 42 7.25 -29.64 -38.09
C PRO A 42 6.49 -30.54 -37.11
N ALA A 43 5.81 -31.58 -37.61
CA ALA A 43 5.20 -32.61 -36.79
C ALA A 43 6.24 -33.71 -36.43
N PRO A 44 6.32 -34.19 -35.18
CA PRO A 44 7.11 -35.37 -34.84
C PRO A 44 6.45 -36.65 -35.37
N ALA A 45 7.25 -37.58 -35.88
CA ALA A 45 6.76 -38.83 -36.45
C ALA A 45 6.15 -39.78 -35.40
N THR A 46 5.10 -40.49 -35.80
CA THR A 46 4.51 -41.58 -35.01
C THR A 46 5.35 -42.85 -35.12
N ASP A 47 5.66 -43.47 -33.99
CA ASP A 47 5.94 -44.91 -33.97
C ASP A 47 5.18 -45.60 -32.82
N LYS A 48 4.76 -46.85 -33.04
CA LYS A 48 3.78 -47.54 -32.18
C LYS A 48 4.40 -48.73 -31.46
N GLN A 49 4.28 -48.81 -30.14
CA GLN A 49 3.56 -49.88 -29.40
C GLN A 49 3.59 -49.66 -27.87
N PRO A 50 2.70 -50.31 -27.09
CA PRO A 50 2.25 -49.75 -25.81
C PRO A 50 2.89 -50.37 -24.57
N LEU A 51 3.08 -49.56 -23.52
CA LEU A 51 3.32 -50.04 -22.16
C LEU A 51 2.47 -49.28 -21.14
N HIS A 52 1.97 -50.06 -20.18
CA HIS A 52 0.99 -49.76 -19.15
C HIS A 52 1.10 -48.39 -18.44
N LEU A 53 -0.06 -47.72 -18.32
CA LEU A 53 -0.31 -46.73 -17.27
C LEU A 53 -0.44 -47.46 -15.93
N GLY A 54 0.34 -47.02 -14.93
CA GLY A 54 0.20 -47.38 -13.53
C GLY A 54 0.46 -46.15 -12.67
N ASP A 55 -0.40 -45.94 -11.66
CA ASP A 55 -0.31 -44.80 -10.75
C ASP A 55 1.04 -44.75 -10.01
N SER A 56 1.55 -43.55 -9.75
CA SER A 56 2.56 -43.32 -8.70
C SER A 56 2.50 -41.90 -8.13
N PRO A 57 2.79 -41.71 -6.83
CA PRO A 57 2.13 -40.66 -6.04
C PRO A 57 3.07 -39.51 -5.64
N SER A 58 2.50 -38.47 -5.03
CA SER A 58 3.24 -37.35 -4.46
C SER A 58 4.21 -37.78 -3.36
N SER A 59 5.51 -37.58 -3.57
CA SER A 59 6.56 -37.91 -2.60
C SER A 59 6.69 -36.86 -1.48
N PHE A 60 5.93 -37.03 -0.40
CA PHE A 60 6.29 -36.55 0.92
C PHE A 60 6.21 -37.71 1.93
N SER A 61 7.36 -38.32 2.25
CA SER A 61 7.46 -39.36 3.28
C SER A 61 8.71 -39.20 4.14
N LYS A 62 8.49 -39.30 5.46
CA LYS A 62 9.47 -39.20 6.55
C LYS A 62 10.53 -40.31 6.49
N VAL A 63 11.73 -40.03 7.01
CA VAL A 63 12.66 -41.04 7.57
C VAL A 63 13.26 -40.48 8.90
N PRO A 64 13.49 -41.27 9.96
CA PRO A 64 13.83 -40.77 11.29
C PRO A 64 15.28 -41.02 11.75
N GLY A 65 15.73 -40.21 12.72
CA GLY A 65 16.60 -40.61 13.85
C GLY A 65 18.05 -41.05 13.60
N SER A 66 19.01 -40.21 14.03
CA SER A 66 20.37 -40.67 14.38
C SER A 66 21.04 -39.74 15.41
N ASP A 67 21.31 -40.24 16.61
CA ASP A 67 22.17 -39.58 17.60
C ASP A 67 23.65 -39.77 17.25
N VAL A 68 24.42 -38.67 17.12
CA VAL A 68 25.87 -38.67 17.37
C VAL A 68 26.27 -37.31 17.97
N SER A 69 26.97 -37.34 19.10
CA SER A 69 27.65 -36.19 19.68
C SER A 69 29.12 -36.14 19.23
N THR A 70 29.68 -34.95 18.96
CA THR A 70 30.89 -34.40 19.64
C THR A 70 31.49 -33.15 18.96
N ALA A 71 32.19 -32.36 19.79
CA ALA A 71 33.28 -31.42 19.49
C ALA A 71 33.00 -30.08 18.77
N LYS A 72 33.38 -28.99 19.45
CA LYS A 72 33.49 -27.62 18.93
C LYS A 72 34.92 -27.34 18.43
N SER A 73 35.06 -26.50 17.41
CA SER A 73 36.13 -25.49 17.33
C SER A 73 35.65 -24.27 16.52
N PRO A 74 36.19 -23.05 16.72
CA PRO A 74 35.48 -21.81 16.37
C PRO A 74 36.06 -21.08 15.14
N SER A 75 35.19 -20.46 14.32
CA SER A 75 35.55 -19.29 13.48
C SER A 75 34.31 -18.54 12.96
N THR A 76 34.49 -17.23 12.73
CA THR A 76 33.59 -16.26 12.06
C THR A 76 32.13 -16.16 12.53
N GLY A 77 31.83 -15.12 13.33
CA GLY A 77 30.47 -14.76 13.77
C GLY A 77 29.81 -13.62 12.97
N ASP A 78 28.59 -13.29 13.40
CA ASP A 78 27.84 -12.03 13.21
C ASP A 78 27.18 -11.66 11.87
N ALA A 79 27.23 -12.50 10.82
CA ALA A 79 26.41 -12.27 9.61
C ALA A 79 25.05 -13.02 9.60
N HIS A 80 24.99 -14.25 10.12
CA HIS A 80 23.85 -15.15 9.86
C HIS A 80 22.69 -15.07 10.86
N VAL A 81 22.86 -14.42 12.02
CA VAL A 81 21.85 -14.44 13.10
C VAL A 81 20.59 -13.63 12.73
N GLY A 82 20.74 -12.49 12.06
CA GLY A 82 19.60 -11.64 11.69
C GLY A 82 18.64 -12.28 10.69
N ALA A 83 19.18 -12.91 9.64
CA ALA A 83 18.36 -13.53 8.58
C ALA A 83 17.60 -14.77 9.06
N ASP A 84 18.22 -15.63 9.88
CA ASP A 84 17.55 -16.82 10.45
C ASP A 84 16.51 -16.41 11.52
N LEU A 85 16.75 -15.34 12.28
CA LEU A 85 15.75 -14.77 13.20
C LEU A 85 14.54 -14.22 12.43
N LEU A 86 14.77 -13.44 11.36
CA LEU A 86 13.70 -12.91 10.51
C LEU A 86 12.89 -14.01 9.82
N HIS A 87 13.54 -15.06 9.30
CA HIS A 87 12.85 -16.22 8.72
C HIS A 87 11.98 -16.93 9.77
N ARG A 88 12.47 -17.11 11.00
CA ARG A 88 11.71 -17.75 12.08
C ARG A 88 10.52 -16.91 12.54
N LEU A 89 10.63 -15.59 12.48
CA LEU A 89 9.55 -14.65 12.80
C LEU A 89 8.51 -14.48 11.66
N SER A 90 8.86 -14.81 10.41
CA SER A 90 7.92 -14.76 9.26
C SER A 90 7.09 -16.03 9.05
N LEU A 91 7.34 -17.09 9.82
CA LEU A 91 6.50 -18.29 9.78
C LEU A 91 5.21 -18.04 10.58
N PRO A 92 4.02 -18.39 10.05
CA PRO A 92 2.81 -18.36 10.86
C PRO A 92 2.99 -19.32 12.04
N VAL A 93 2.80 -18.83 13.26
CA VAL A 93 3.01 -19.60 14.48
C VAL A 93 1.95 -20.70 14.60
N GLY A 94 2.24 -21.84 13.97
CA GLY A 94 1.48 -23.08 14.00
C GLY A 94 1.62 -23.79 15.36
N GLY A 95 1.31 -23.09 16.44
CA GLY A 95 1.36 -23.57 17.81
C GLY A 95 0.35 -22.80 18.64
N LYS A 96 -0.29 -23.46 19.62
CA LYS A 96 -1.26 -22.81 20.51
C LYS A 96 -0.65 -21.54 21.10
N SER A 97 -1.15 -20.37 20.71
CA SER A 97 -0.71 -19.12 21.32
C SER A 97 -1.02 -19.20 22.80
N PRO A 98 -0.03 -19.22 23.71
CA PRO A 98 -0.33 -18.99 25.11
C PRO A 98 -0.93 -17.59 25.20
N MET A 99 -1.99 -17.45 26.00
CA MET A 99 -2.58 -16.15 26.30
C MET A 99 -1.45 -15.24 26.79
N MET A 100 -1.10 -14.22 26.00
CA MET A 100 0.07 -13.39 26.30
C MET A 100 -0.18 -12.70 27.63
N THR A 101 0.64 -13.02 28.63
CA THR A 101 0.63 -12.29 29.90
C THR A 101 0.82 -10.81 29.58
N VAL A 102 -0.09 -9.96 30.04
CA VAL A 102 -0.04 -8.50 29.82
C VAL A 102 1.14 -7.93 30.60
N VAL A 103 2.33 -7.99 29.99
CA VAL A 103 3.53 -7.30 30.45
C VAL A 103 3.36 -5.83 30.05
N ASP A 104 3.66 -4.92 30.98
CA ASP A 104 3.67 -3.48 30.69
C ASP A 104 4.64 -3.21 29.52
N PRO A 105 4.18 -2.64 28.39
CA PRO A 105 5.02 -2.44 27.22
C PRO A 105 6.25 -1.56 27.52
N ARG A 106 6.17 -0.70 28.54
CA ARG A 106 7.26 0.18 28.99
C ARG A 106 8.38 -0.60 29.69
N THR A 107 8.05 -1.70 30.38
CA THR A 107 9.05 -2.57 31.03
C THR A 107 9.57 -3.65 30.09
N ALA A 108 8.77 -4.09 29.11
CA ALA A 108 9.20 -5.00 28.05
C ALA A 108 10.19 -4.36 27.07
N HIS A 109 10.00 -3.07 26.72
CA HIS A 109 10.85 -2.35 25.76
C HIS A 109 11.42 -1.05 26.34
N PRO A 110 12.32 -1.12 27.36
CA PRO A 110 12.80 0.07 28.07
C PRO A 110 13.59 1.04 27.17
N GLY A 111 14.21 0.56 26.09
CA GLY A 111 14.92 1.41 25.12
C GLY A 111 14.03 2.35 24.32
N LEU A 112 12.72 2.06 24.19
CA LEU A 112 11.77 2.86 23.40
C LEU A 112 11.19 4.06 24.15
N GLN A 113 11.49 4.23 25.45
CA GLN A 113 11.01 5.36 26.27
C GLN A 113 9.50 5.63 26.16
N LEU A 114 8.70 4.56 26.07
CA LEU A 114 7.26 4.64 25.80
C LEU A 114 6.52 5.38 26.93
N THR A 115 5.60 6.28 26.54
CA THR A 115 4.71 6.97 27.50
C THR A 115 3.64 6.03 28.07
N GLY A 116 3.31 4.95 27.35
CA GLY A 116 2.14 4.11 27.59
C GLY A 116 0.84 4.68 27.00
N ARG A 117 0.92 5.74 26.17
CA ARG A 117 -0.22 6.31 25.45
C ARG A 117 -0.27 5.80 24.01
N LEU A 118 -1.49 5.54 23.53
CA LEU A 118 -1.76 5.04 22.19
C LEU A 118 -2.78 5.95 21.51
N ILE A 119 -2.42 6.54 20.38
CA ILE A 119 -3.26 7.43 19.59
C ILE A 119 -3.71 6.70 18.33
N SER A 120 -4.96 6.25 18.27
CA SER A 120 -5.54 5.70 17.04
C SER A 120 -6.12 6.81 16.18
N ALA A 121 -5.88 6.77 14.87
CA ALA A 121 -6.40 7.71 13.88
C ALA A 121 -7.25 6.95 12.85
N ALA A 122 -8.55 7.24 12.82
CA ALA A 122 -9.50 6.61 11.91
C ALA A 122 -10.36 7.69 11.22
N PHE A 123 -10.86 7.38 10.02
CA PHE A 123 -11.55 8.38 9.20
C PHE A 123 -12.73 9.05 9.92
N CYS A 124 -13.63 8.28 10.52
CA CYS A 124 -14.76 8.81 11.30
C CYS A 124 -14.72 8.32 12.75
N ILE A 125 -15.20 9.16 13.67
CA ILE A 125 -15.50 8.75 15.04
C ILE A 125 -16.64 7.70 15.09
N PRO A 126 -16.77 6.91 16.18
CA PRO A 126 -17.78 5.85 16.33
C PRO A 126 -19.24 6.33 16.40
N TYR A 127 -19.46 7.64 16.38
CA TYR A 127 -20.77 8.27 16.42
C TYR A 127 -21.08 9.00 15.11
N LYS A 128 -22.36 9.00 14.74
CA LYS A 128 -22.98 10.07 13.95
C LYS A 128 -23.33 11.21 14.88
N VAL A 129 -23.11 12.43 14.41
CA VAL A 129 -23.32 13.67 15.18
C VAL A 129 -24.49 14.42 14.55
N ALA A 130 -25.46 14.81 15.38
CA ALA A 130 -26.53 15.70 14.97
C ALA A 130 -26.50 16.98 15.83
N PHE A 131 -26.77 18.12 15.22
CA PHE A 131 -26.74 19.44 15.86
C PHE A 131 -28.12 20.11 15.81
N GLN A 132 -28.51 20.72 16.92
CA GLN A 132 -29.69 21.57 17.00
C GLN A 132 -29.33 22.88 17.71
N PRO A 133 -29.45 24.04 17.03
CA PRO A 133 -29.17 25.34 17.63
C PRO A 133 -29.90 25.54 18.95
N GLY A 134 -29.16 25.87 20.01
CA GLY A 134 -29.69 26.08 21.36
C GLY A 134 -30.12 24.80 22.14
N SER A 135 -30.12 23.62 21.52
CA SER A 135 -30.38 22.33 22.20
C SER A 135 -29.15 21.42 22.27
N GLY A 136 -28.06 21.77 21.59
CA GLY A 136 -26.77 21.09 21.66
C GLY A 136 -26.62 19.91 20.70
N TRP A 137 -25.75 18.97 21.08
CA TRP A 137 -25.36 17.83 20.24
C TRP A 137 -26.07 16.53 20.65
N SER A 138 -26.41 15.72 19.65
CA SER A 138 -26.90 14.36 19.81
C SER A 138 -25.95 13.37 19.14
N LEU A 139 -25.57 12.32 19.87
CA LEU A 139 -24.69 11.25 19.41
C LEU A 139 -25.49 9.96 19.17
N LYS A 140 -25.34 9.36 17.98
CA LYS A 140 -25.94 8.07 17.63
C LYS A 140 -24.84 7.10 17.17
N PRO A 141 -24.80 5.83 17.60
CA PRO A 141 -23.77 4.88 17.16
C PRO A 141 -23.71 4.73 15.63
N ARG A 142 -22.50 4.79 15.06
CA ARG A 142 -22.24 4.62 13.63
C ARG A 142 -22.23 3.14 13.28
N ARG A 143 -23.02 2.75 12.26
CA ARG A 143 -23.09 1.37 11.74
C ARG A 143 -22.02 1.15 10.66
N GLY A 144 -21.61 -0.11 10.47
CA GLY A 144 -20.85 -0.55 9.28
C GLY A 144 -19.36 -0.84 9.48
N THR A 145 -18.79 -0.57 10.66
CA THR A 145 -17.37 -0.77 11.01
C THR A 145 -17.21 -1.32 12.43
N SER A 146 -17.98 -2.36 12.80
CA SER A 146 -18.02 -2.95 14.15
C SER A 146 -16.63 -3.36 14.64
N ALA A 147 -15.94 -4.25 13.92
CA ALA A 147 -14.65 -4.80 14.36
C ALA A 147 -13.58 -3.74 14.68
N LEU A 148 -13.52 -2.63 13.92
CA LEU A 148 -12.58 -1.54 14.20
C LEU A 148 -12.97 -0.73 15.45
N PHE A 149 -14.27 -0.51 15.68
CA PHE A 149 -14.71 0.17 16.90
C PHE A 149 -14.65 -0.73 18.14
N ASP A 150 -14.89 -2.03 17.99
CA ASP A 150 -14.65 -3.04 19.04
C ASP A 150 -13.17 -3.06 19.44
N SER A 151 -12.25 -2.90 18.48
CA SER A 151 -10.81 -2.81 18.76
C SER A 151 -10.45 -1.56 19.58
N PHE A 152 -11.06 -0.40 19.28
CA PHE A 152 -10.88 0.82 20.07
C PHE A 152 -11.51 0.73 21.46
N ALA A 153 -12.64 0.03 21.62
CA ALA A 153 -13.26 -0.22 22.91
C ALA A 153 -12.36 -1.11 23.80
N TYR A 154 -11.75 -2.16 23.23
CA TYR A 154 -10.73 -2.95 23.94
C TYR A 154 -9.52 -2.10 24.33
N LEU A 155 -8.94 -1.31 23.41
CA LEU A 155 -7.76 -0.48 23.69
C LEU A 155 -8.01 0.58 24.76
N ALA A 156 -9.25 1.04 24.93
CA ALA A 156 -9.65 1.95 26.00
C ALA A 156 -10.11 1.26 27.29
N SER A 157 -10.25 -0.07 27.28
CA SER A 157 -10.70 -0.84 28.44
C SER A 157 -9.57 -1.06 29.45
N PRO A 158 -9.89 -1.34 30.73
CA PRO A 158 -8.90 -1.75 31.73
C PRO A 158 -8.20 -3.10 31.42
N GLU A 159 -8.66 -3.87 30.42
CA GLU A 159 -7.98 -5.10 29.98
C GLU A 159 -6.72 -4.77 29.14
N ALA A 160 -6.61 -3.56 28.57
CA ALA A 160 -5.45 -3.12 27.78
C ALA A 160 -4.46 -2.29 28.62
N PRO A 161 -3.13 -2.42 28.41
CA PRO A 161 -2.12 -1.68 29.17
C PRO A 161 -1.89 -0.23 28.67
N TRP A 162 -2.81 0.32 27.86
CA TRP A 162 -2.62 1.56 27.12
C TRP A 162 -3.59 2.66 27.55
N SER A 163 -3.10 3.90 27.62
CA SER A 163 -3.97 5.07 27.68
C SER A 163 -4.38 5.46 26.25
N HIS A 164 -5.55 4.98 25.82
CA HIS A 164 -6.05 5.15 24.45
C HIS A 164 -6.69 6.53 24.20
N THR A 165 -6.37 7.12 23.05
CA THR A 165 -7.01 8.31 22.49
C THR A 165 -7.35 8.06 21.03
N LEU A 166 -8.59 8.35 20.61
CA LEU A 166 -9.05 8.20 19.22
C LEU A 166 -9.17 9.57 18.55
N VAL A 167 -8.50 9.75 17.41
CA VAL A 167 -8.61 10.93 16.54
C VAL A 167 -9.42 10.55 15.30
N GLY A 168 -10.45 11.34 14.97
CA GLY A 168 -11.27 11.09 13.78
C GLY A 168 -12.21 12.24 13.43
N TRP A 169 -12.65 12.32 12.19
CA TRP A 169 -13.65 13.32 11.78
C TRP A 169 -15.02 12.96 12.34
N THR A 170 -15.84 13.97 12.65
CA THR A 170 -17.24 13.82 13.10
C THR A 170 -18.11 13.05 12.10
N GLY A 171 -17.72 13.03 10.82
CA GLY A 171 -18.63 12.80 9.72
C GLY A 171 -19.52 14.01 9.48
N GLU A 172 -20.46 13.84 8.58
CA GLU A 172 -21.51 14.79 8.24
C GLU A 172 -22.36 15.10 9.48
N ILE A 173 -22.53 16.37 9.79
CA ILE A 173 -23.41 16.81 10.87
C ILE A 173 -24.85 16.85 10.37
N GLU A 174 -25.72 16.05 10.99
CA GLU A 174 -27.16 16.03 10.69
C GLU A 174 -27.87 17.20 11.42
N SER A 175 -28.58 18.07 10.69
CA SER A 175 -29.36 19.16 11.32
C SER A 175 -30.74 18.67 11.76
N ILE A 176 -31.09 18.88 13.02
CA ILE A 176 -32.44 18.59 13.54
C ILE A 176 -33.29 19.85 13.40
N GLN A 177 -34.00 19.98 12.27
CA GLN A 177 -35.16 20.87 12.23
C GLN A 177 -36.22 20.30 13.18
N GLY A 178 -36.69 21.12 14.11
CA GLY A 178 -37.74 20.71 15.04
C GLY A 178 -39.01 20.33 14.28
N GLU A 179 -39.58 19.17 14.59
CA GLU A 179 -40.93 18.84 14.19
C GLU A 179 -41.85 19.98 14.65
N GLN A 180 -42.51 20.65 13.70
CA GLN A 180 -43.64 21.51 14.03
C GLN A 180 -44.70 20.60 14.67
N ARG A 181 -44.82 20.67 16.00
CA ARG A 181 -46.04 20.24 16.67
C ARG A 181 -47.14 21.17 16.17
N ASP A 182 -47.93 20.69 15.23
CA ASP A 182 -49.21 21.32 14.91
C ASP A 182 -49.98 21.52 16.23
N PRO A 183 -50.41 22.76 16.56
CA PRO A 183 -51.22 22.97 17.74
C PRO A 183 -52.54 22.21 17.59
N PRO A 184 -53.10 21.64 18.68
CA PRO A 184 -54.35 20.89 18.58
C PRO A 184 -55.47 21.80 18.08
N HIS A 185 -55.92 21.59 16.85
CA HIS A 185 -57.07 22.31 16.30
C HIS A 185 -58.29 22.10 17.20
N PRO A 186 -58.94 23.17 17.69
CA PRO A 186 -60.17 23.04 18.44
C PRO A 186 -61.28 22.54 17.50
N VAL A 187 -62.01 21.51 17.94
CA VAL A 187 -63.18 21.00 17.22
C VAL A 187 -64.28 22.05 17.28
N GLN A 188 -64.47 22.79 16.18
CA GLN A 188 -65.68 23.55 15.93
C GLN A 188 -66.66 22.69 15.14
N LEU A 189 -67.75 22.28 15.78
CA LEU A 189 -69.01 22.12 15.06
C LEU A 189 -69.40 23.50 14.52
N ASP A 190 -69.64 23.63 13.23
CA ASP A 190 -70.97 24.07 12.82
C ASP A 190 -71.33 23.70 11.37
N SER A 191 -72.55 24.08 11.00
CA SER A 191 -73.41 23.49 10.01
C SER A 191 -73.57 24.35 8.76
N SER A 192 -73.61 23.66 7.61
CA SER A 192 -74.44 24.00 6.44
C SER A 192 -74.14 25.26 5.59
N ARG A 193 -74.36 25.10 4.27
CA ARG A 193 -74.62 26.16 3.25
C ARG A 193 -73.42 27.08 2.91
N SER A 194 -73.34 27.68 1.72
CA SER A 194 -73.95 27.41 0.41
C SER A 194 -73.29 28.30 -0.67
N ALA A 195 -72.98 27.72 -1.84
CA ALA A 195 -72.91 28.30 -3.19
C ALA A 195 -72.39 29.74 -3.47
N THR A 196 -71.52 29.83 -4.48
CA THR A 196 -71.38 30.80 -5.62
C THR A 196 -69.90 31.12 -5.86
N ALA A 197 -69.30 30.80 -7.03
CA ALA A 197 -69.47 31.40 -8.37
C ALA A 197 -68.97 32.88 -8.41
N ALA A 198 -68.15 33.35 -9.36
CA ALA A 198 -67.70 32.77 -10.64
C ALA A 198 -66.40 33.43 -11.19
N ALA A 199 -65.71 32.72 -12.10
CA ALA A 199 -65.08 33.17 -13.38
C ALA A 199 -64.17 34.45 -13.43
N SER A 200 -63.20 34.58 -14.34
CA SER A 200 -63.17 34.12 -15.75
C SER A 200 -61.77 34.28 -16.41
N ASN A 201 -61.55 33.56 -17.52
CA ASN A 201 -60.70 33.90 -18.69
C ASN A 201 -59.19 34.21 -18.49
N SER A 202 -58.23 33.80 -19.34
CA SER A 202 -58.15 32.90 -20.52
C SER A 202 -56.63 32.66 -20.79
N ARG A 203 -56.09 31.97 -21.81
CA ARG A 203 -56.60 31.45 -23.10
C ARG A 203 -55.63 30.34 -23.61
N ALA A 204 -56.12 29.35 -24.34
CA ALA A 204 -55.30 28.42 -25.17
C ALA A 204 -55.31 28.92 -26.66
N PRO A 205 -54.72 28.26 -27.69
CA PRO A 205 -54.79 26.81 -28.05
C PRO A 205 -53.38 26.24 -28.40
N TYR A 206 -53.12 25.09 -29.04
CA TYR A 206 -53.91 24.08 -29.78
C TYR A 206 -53.35 22.64 -29.57
N PHE A 207 -54.16 21.64 -29.95
CA PHE A 207 -53.78 20.26 -30.31
C PHE A 207 -54.28 19.99 -31.76
N PRO A 208 -53.97 18.82 -32.37
CA PRO A 208 -54.99 17.74 -32.40
C PRO A 208 -54.39 16.33 -32.12
N ASN A 209 -55.03 15.38 -31.40
CA ASN A 209 -56.32 14.68 -31.58
C ASN A 209 -56.41 13.85 -32.88
N ASN A 210 -57.04 12.66 -32.98
CA ASN A 210 -58.19 12.02 -32.29
C ASN A 210 -58.17 10.47 -32.59
N ASN A 211 -58.90 9.50 -31.99
CA ASN A 211 -59.70 9.35 -30.74
C ASN A 211 -60.15 7.86 -30.54
N ASN A 212 -60.91 7.55 -29.47
CA ASN A 212 -61.94 6.48 -29.31
C ASN A 212 -61.53 5.00 -29.06
N ASN A 213 -62.20 4.20 -28.20
CA ASN A 213 -63.24 4.51 -27.18
C ASN A 213 -63.46 3.38 -26.11
N ASN A 214 -63.45 3.77 -24.82
CA ASN A 214 -64.34 3.47 -23.67
C ASN A 214 -64.79 2.06 -23.17
N ASN A 215 -64.75 1.98 -21.81
CA ASN A 215 -65.57 1.25 -20.81
C ASN A 215 -65.14 -0.19 -20.37
N GLN A 216 -65.22 -0.59 -19.07
CA GLN A 216 -65.45 0.10 -17.77
C GLN A 216 -65.15 -0.88 -16.59
N THR A 217 -64.59 -0.40 -15.45
CA THR A 217 -65.02 -0.63 -14.03
C THR A 217 -63.89 -0.72 -12.97
N VAL A 218 -63.98 0.18 -11.99
CA VAL A 218 -63.60 0.11 -10.54
C VAL A 218 -62.18 -0.34 -10.12
N THR A 219 -61.35 0.66 -9.77
CA THR A 219 -60.16 0.53 -8.89
C THR A 219 -60.43 1.14 -7.50
N PRO A 220 -59.92 0.57 -6.39
CA PRO A 220 -59.95 1.22 -5.08
C PRO A 220 -58.70 2.09 -4.83
N ALA A 221 -58.93 3.35 -4.45
CA ALA A 221 -58.07 4.26 -3.70
C ALA A 221 -56.54 4.20 -3.91
N ASP A 222 -56.02 5.17 -4.67
CA ASP A 222 -54.61 5.55 -4.64
C ASP A 222 -54.18 5.99 -3.23
N VAL A 223 -53.26 5.24 -2.62
CA VAL A 223 -52.52 5.71 -1.44
C VAL A 223 -51.39 6.60 -1.96
N ASP A 224 -51.50 7.90 -1.72
CA ASP A 224 -50.52 8.90 -2.13
C ASP A 224 -49.18 8.71 -1.41
N ILE A 225 -48.25 8.01 -2.06
CA ILE A 225 -46.92 7.66 -1.55
C ILE A 225 -45.94 8.87 -1.59
N HIS A 226 -46.36 10.05 -2.07
CA HIS A 226 -45.47 11.20 -2.22
C HIS A 226 -45.33 12.13 -1.00
N ARG A 227 -45.74 11.70 0.21
CA ARG A 227 -45.49 12.42 1.48
C ARG A 227 -44.54 11.73 2.46
N ARG A 228 -43.36 11.32 1.97
CA ARG A 228 -42.11 11.36 2.75
C ARG A 228 -41.00 11.96 1.89
N GLY A 229 -40.85 13.28 1.94
CA GLY A 229 -39.76 13.98 1.26
C GLY A 229 -38.39 13.59 1.82
N PRO A 230 -37.31 13.67 1.02
CA PRO A 230 -35.96 13.44 1.51
C PRO A 230 -35.60 14.51 2.55
N HIS A 231 -34.87 14.12 3.60
CA HIS A 231 -34.24 15.09 4.49
C HIS A 231 -33.28 15.97 3.67
N ALA A 232 -33.65 17.24 3.48
CA ALA A 232 -32.79 18.21 2.84
C ALA A 232 -31.58 18.47 3.75
N LEU A 233 -30.38 18.10 3.28
CA LEU A 233 -29.14 18.59 3.86
C LEU A 233 -29.08 20.10 3.60
N LEU A 234 -29.34 20.88 4.66
CA LEU A 234 -29.36 22.33 4.62
C LEU A 234 -28.01 22.90 4.18
N GLU A 235 -28.05 23.97 3.39
CA GLU A 235 -26.89 24.80 3.09
C GLU A 235 -26.44 25.52 4.38
N GLY A 236 -25.15 25.40 4.72
CA GLY A 236 -24.51 26.16 5.81
C GLY A 236 -24.93 25.73 7.21
N ILE A 237 -24.24 24.74 7.79
CA ILE A 237 -24.30 24.53 9.25
C ILE A 237 -23.22 25.39 9.89
N ARG A 238 -23.65 26.42 10.63
CA ARG A 238 -22.79 27.27 11.46
C ARG A 238 -22.66 26.69 12.87
N VAL A 239 -21.44 26.50 13.35
CA VAL A 239 -21.16 26.02 14.71
C VAL A 239 -20.10 26.90 15.37
N SER A 240 -20.41 27.40 16.56
CA SER A 240 -19.55 28.31 17.31
C SER A 240 -18.41 27.58 18.04
N ASN A 241 -17.37 28.33 18.44
CA ASN A 241 -16.32 27.82 19.34
C ASN A 241 -16.88 27.12 20.60
N PRO A 242 -17.77 27.75 21.40
CA PRO A 242 -18.39 27.10 22.57
C PRO A 242 -19.16 25.81 22.26
N ASP A 243 -19.85 25.74 21.11
CA ASP A 243 -20.55 24.51 20.71
C ASP A 243 -19.55 23.39 20.39
N ARG A 244 -18.44 23.70 19.70
CA ARG A 244 -17.37 22.71 19.44
C ARG A 244 -16.76 22.20 20.74
N ASP A 245 -16.45 23.09 21.69
CA ASP A 245 -15.95 22.72 23.02
C ASP A 245 -16.93 21.82 23.80
N LEU A 246 -18.24 22.05 23.65
CA LEU A 246 -19.28 21.21 24.25
C LEU A 246 -19.25 19.79 23.66
N LEU A 247 -19.09 19.63 22.34
CA LEU A 247 -18.93 18.30 21.73
C LEU A 247 -17.63 17.63 22.19
N GLU A 248 -16.51 18.36 22.21
CA GLU A 248 -15.25 17.80 22.71
C GLU A 248 -15.37 17.37 24.17
N ALA A 249 -16.08 18.12 25.01
CA ALA A 249 -16.36 17.76 26.40
C ALA A 249 -17.20 16.48 26.52
N GLN A 250 -18.25 16.30 25.70
CA GLN A 250 -19.02 15.06 25.63
C GLN A 250 -18.16 13.86 25.18
N LEU A 251 -17.21 14.09 24.27
CA LEU A 251 -16.34 13.06 23.69
C LEU A 251 -15.10 12.72 24.53
N ARG A 252 -14.83 13.44 25.64
CA ARG A 252 -13.67 13.18 26.53
C ARG A 252 -13.72 11.82 27.24
N SER A 253 -14.92 11.29 27.50
CA SER A 253 -15.14 10.08 28.29
C SER A 253 -16.15 9.16 27.59
N SER A 254 -15.70 8.40 26.60
CA SER A 254 -16.50 7.41 25.88
C SER A 254 -16.06 5.98 26.18
N GLU A 255 -16.85 4.98 25.76
CA GLU A 255 -16.47 3.56 25.78
C GLU A 255 -15.23 3.26 24.90
N TYR A 256 -14.87 4.17 23.98
CA TYR A 256 -13.68 4.11 23.12
C TYR A 256 -12.51 4.94 23.67
N GLY A 257 -12.61 5.42 24.91
CA GLY A 257 -11.63 6.28 25.57
C GLY A 257 -11.86 7.76 25.28
N ARG A 258 -10.77 8.54 25.26
CA ARG A 258 -10.81 9.97 24.90
C ARG A 258 -10.90 10.12 23.38
N ILE A 259 -12.01 10.67 22.89
CA ILE A 259 -12.16 10.99 21.46
C ILE A 259 -11.81 12.46 21.22
N LEU A 260 -10.97 12.71 20.22
CA LEU A 260 -10.59 14.04 19.72
C LEU A 260 -11.16 14.21 18.31
N PRO A 261 -12.24 14.97 18.12
CA PRO A 261 -12.76 15.21 16.79
C PRO A 261 -11.76 16.02 15.94
N VAL A 262 -11.74 15.73 14.65
CA VAL A 262 -11.10 16.53 13.60
C VAL A 262 -12.20 17.32 12.90
N TRP A 263 -12.12 18.64 12.95
CA TRP A 263 -13.01 19.55 12.23
C TRP A 263 -12.42 19.83 10.85
N LEU A 264 -13.15 19.51 9.77
CA LEU A 264 -12.63 19.61 8.40
C LEU A 264 -13.15 20.88 7.72
N THR A 265 -12.24 21.75 7.30
CA THR A 265 -12.54 23.03 6.62
C THR A 265 -11.69 23.26 5.38
N ALA A 266 -12.22 24.07 4.47
CA ALA A 266 -11.52 24.51 3.28
C ALA A 266 -10.37 25.47 3.63
N GLU A 267 -9.56 25.83 2.63
CA GLU A 267 -8.50 26.84 2.79
C GLU A 267 -9.05 28.29 2.72
N SER A 268 -10.26 28.48 2.19
CA SER A 268 -11.01 29.74 2.21
C SER A 268 -11.55 30.12 3.59
N ASP A 269 -11.65 29.14 4.48
CA ASP A 269 -12.31 29.28 5.77
C ASP A 269 -11.23 29.69 6.77
N GLU A 270 -10.94 30.99 6.84
CA GLU A 270 -10.05 31.55 7.87
C GLU A 270 -10.56 31.16 9.28
N PRO A 271 -9.67 31.06 10.29
CA PRO A 271 -10.06 30.69 11.65
C PRO A 271 -10.76 31.86 12.38
N GLY A 272 -11.95 32.25 11.91
CA GLY A 272 -12.92 32.98 12.69
C GLY A 272 -13.53 32.10 13.80
N ASP A 273 -14.21 32.74 14.75
CA ASP A 273 -14.81 32.03 15.91
C ASP A 273 -15.90 31.02 15.52
N ASP A 274 -16.60 31.30 14.42
CA ASP A 274 -17.67 30.47 13.87
C ASP A 274 -17.22 29.77 12.58
N MET A 275 -17.48 28.47 12.47
CA MET A 275 -17.26 27.71 11.23
C MET A 275 -18.58 27.51 10.47
N ASP A 276 -18.62 27.96 9.22
CA ASP A 276 -19.73 27.71 8.28
C ASP A 276 -19.37 26.53 7.35
N TRP A 277 -19.99 25.36 7.55
CA TRP A 277 -19.70 24.18 6.72
C TRP A 277 -20.64 24.03 5.52
N HIS A 278 -20.02 23.95 4.34
CA HIS A 278 -20.67 23.61 3.07
C HIS A 278 -20.05 22.34 2.46
N ASP A 279 -20.86 21.55 1.74
CA ASP A 279 -20.40 20.41 0.93
C ASP A 279 -19.54 19.39 1.72
N GLN A 280 -19.98 19.02 2.94
CA GLN A 280 -19.23 18.16 3.87
C GLN A 280 -18.78 16.81 3.24
N GLY A 281 -19.55 16.26 2.30
CA GLY A 281 -19.20 15.04 1.58
C GLY A 281 -17.91 15.10 0.75
N ARG A 282 -17.42 16.31 0.42
CA ARG A 282 -16.20 16.52 -0.38
C ARG A 282 -14.99 15.74 0.14
N TRP A 283 -14.93 15.55 1.46
CA TRP A 283 -13.86 14.88 2.18
C TRP A 283 -13.78 13.37 1.92
N ARG A 284 -14.91 12.74 1.55
CA ARG A 284 -14.98 11.32 1.16
C ARG A 284 -14.53 11.08 -0.28
N ARG A 285 -14.85 12.01 -1.18
CA ARG A 285 -14.87 11.79 -2.65
C ARG A 285 -13.65 11.08 -3.19
N TYR A 286 -12.44 11.57 -2.93
CA TYR A 286 -11.23 10.92 -3.44
C TYR A 286 -11.05 9.50 -2.92
N ALA A 287 -11.33 9.28 -1.64
CA ALA A 287 -11.17 7.99 -0.98
C ALA A 287 -12.23 6.98 -1.47
N GLU A 288 -13.50 7.37 -1.51
CA GLU A 288 -14.62 6.49 -1.88
C GLU A 288 -14.78 6.32 -3.42
N ARG A 289 -14.29 7.26 -4.24
CA ARG A 289 -14.41 7.23 -5.73
C ARG A 289 -13.15 6.79 -6.46
N GLU A 290 -11.96 7.22 -6.04
CA GLU A 290 -10.71 6.91 -6.76
C GLU A 290 -9.97 5.75 -6.08
N LEU A 291 -9.80 5.79 -4.76
CA LEU A 291 -9.06 4.76 -4.03
C LEU A 291 -9.87 3.47 -3.85
N TYR A 292 -11.05 3.55 -3.22
CA TYR A 292 -11.82 2.37 -2.84
C TYR A 292 -12.15 1.46 -4.04
N PRO A 293 -12.63 1.94 -5.20
CA PRO A 293 -12.89 1.08 -6.36
C PRO A 293 -11.60 0.43 -6.89
N LEU A 294 -10.50 1.20 -6.97
CA LEU A 294 -9.21 0.73 -7.47
C LEU A 294 -8.62 -0.39 -6.60
N LEU A 295 -8.66 -0.23 -5.27
CA LEU A 295 -8.25 -1.26 -4.31
C LEU A 295 -9.03 -2.58 -4.52
N HIS A 296 -10.26 -2.47 -5.01
CA HIS A 296 -11.17 -3.57 -5.30
C HIS A 296 -11.24 -3.98 -6.79
N TYR A 297 -10.24 -3.60 -7.60
CA TYR A 297 -10.15 -3.93 -9.05
C TYR A 297 -11.29 -3.39 -9.93
N LYS A 298 -12.03 -2.38 -9.47
CA LYS A 298 -12.92 -1.56 -10.30
C LYS A 298 -12.16 -0.30 -10.77
N GLN A 299 -12.38 0.09 -12.02
CA GLN A 299 -11.95 1.39 -12.55
C GLN A 299 -13.18 2.11 -13.09
N HIS A 300 -13.22 3.43 -12.94
CA HIS A 300 -14.22 4.27 -13.56
C HIS A 300 -13.81 4.65 -14.99
N GLY A 301 -14.78 5.04 -15.81
CA GLY A 301 -14.50 5.65 -17.11
C GLY A 301 -13.69 6.95 -16.98
N PRO A 302 -12.97 7.37 -18.04
CA PRO A 302 -12.13 8.55 -18.00
C PRO A 302 -12.94 9.81 -17.66
N THR A 303 -12.46 10.59 -16.69
CA THR A 303 -13.06 11.87 -16.30
C THR A 303 -12.38 13.05 -17.01
N ASP A 304 -12.90 14.26 -16.84
CA ASP A 304 -12.28 15.49 -17.38
C ASP A 304 -10.99 15.92 -16.65
N GLY A 305 -10.57 15.17 -15.62
CA GLY A 305 -9.39 15.45 -14.79
C GLY A 305 -9.46 16.74 -13.97
N LYS A 306 -10.54 17.54 -14.07
CA LYS A 306 -10.72 18.77 -13.28
C LYS A 306 -11.26 18.42 -11.89
N LYS A 307 -12.23 17.50 -11.84
CA LYS A 307 -12.82 17.04 -10.58
C LYS A 307 -11.81 16.29 -9.72
N GLU A 308 -11.03 15.39 -10.32
CA GLU A 308 -9.96 14.62 -9.66
C GLU A 308 -8.98 15.53 -8.90
N ARG A 309 -8.53 16.64 -9.52
CA ARG A 309 -7.62 17.60 -8.86
C ARG A 309 -8.24 18.24 -7.61
N LYS A 310 -9.54 18.56 -7.64
CA LYS A 310 -10.26 19.10 -6.47
C LYS A 310 -10.35 18.05 -5.37
N TRP A 311 -10.75 16.82 -5.70
CA TRP A 311 -10.84 15.71 -4.75
C TRP A 311 -9.47 15.39 -4.12
N TRP A 312 -8.39 15.41 -4.90
CA TRP A 312 -7.03 15.22 -4.39
C TRP A 312 -6.60 16.34 -3.42
N ALA A 313 -6.91 17.60 -3.73
CA ALA A 313 -6.63 18.72 -2.83
C ALA A 313 -7.39 18.57 -1.50
N ASP A 314 -8.66 18.17 -1.57
CA ASP A 314 -9.50 17.91 -0.39
C ASP A 314 -8.94 16.74 0.47
N TYR A 315 -8.48 15.66 -0.18
CA TYR A 315 -7.86 14.51 0.47
C TYR A 315 -6.53 14.86 1.16
N LEU A 316 -5.70 15.69 0.53
CA LEU A 316 -4.45 16.20 1.11
C LEU A 316 -4.73 17.14 2.28
N ARG A 317 -5.71 18.05 2.16
CA ARG A 317 -6.14 18.96 3.23
C ARG A 317 -6.67 18.18 4.44
N LEU A 318 -7.47 17.14 4.22
CA LEU A 318 -7.93 16.23 5.26
C LEU A 318 -6.76 15.61 6.03
N ASN A 319 -5.81 14.99 5.31
CA ASN A 319 -4.68 14.31 5.93
C ASN A 319 -3.77 15.30 6.71
N ARG A 320 -3.67 16.57 6.26
CA ARG A 320 -2.99 17.64 7.00
C ARG A 320 -3.71 18.00 8.31
N LEU A 321 -5.04 18.19 8.28
CA LEU A 321 -5.82 18.54 9.48
C LEU A 321 -5.81 17.40 10.53
N PHE A 322 -5.78 16.14 10.09
CA PHE A 322 -5.52 15.00 10.97
C PHE A 322 -4.12 15.07 11.60
N ALA A 323 -3.07 15.38 10.82
CA ALA A 323 -1.72 15.54 11.36
C ALA A 323 -1.66 16.71 12.36
N ASP A 324 -2.29 17.85 12.07
CA ASP A 324 -2.39 18.99 12.98
C ASP A 324 -3.05 18.59 14.32
N ARG A 325 -4.16 17.86 14.26
CA ARG A 325 -4.90 17.43 15.47
C ARG A 325 -4.11 16.44 16.33
N ILE A 326 -3.35 15.52 15.72
CA ILE A 326 -2.48 14.59 16.45
C ILE A 326 -1.32 15.35 17.11
N MET A 327 -0.66 16.26 16.40
CA MET A 327 0.48 17.03 16.92
C MET A 327 0.12 17.93 18.11
N GLN A 328 -1.13 18.39 18.23
CA GLN A 328 -1.60 19.15 19.41
C GLN A 328 -1.57 18.35 20.73
N THR A 329 -1.58 17.01 20.67
CA THR A 329 -1.64 16.15 21.88
C THR A 329 -0.51 15.11 21.96
N TYR A 330 0.34 15.00 20.94
CA TYR A 330 1.42 14.04 20.87
C TYR A 330 2.54 14.39 21.86
N GLN A 331 3.11 13.37 22.48
CA GLN A 331 4.33 13.43 23.29
C GLN A 331 5.34 12.41 22.78
N THR A 332 6.62 12.71 22.88
CA THR A 332 7.70 11.77 22.52
C THR A 332 7.55 10.46 23.29
N GLY A 333 7.48 9.33 22.57
CA GLY A 333 7.22 8.01 23.13
C GLY A 333 5.76 7.56 23.08
N ASP A 334 4.83 8.41 22.61
CA ASP A 334 3.48 7.97 22.21
C ASP A 334 3.56 7.12 20.92
N ILE A 335 2.71 6.11 20.82
CA ILE A 335 2.52 5.34 19.57
C ILE A 335 1.28 5.86 18.85
N VAL A 336 1.39 6.07 17.53
CA VAL A 336 0.25 6.45 16.68
C VAL A 336 -0.09 5.30 15.72
N LEU A 337 -1.34 4.84 15.76
CA LEU A 337 -1.89 3.84 14.83
C LEU A 337 -2.83 4.51 13.84
N ILE A 338 -2.66 4.27 12.55
CA ILE A 338 -3.42 4.93 11.48
C ILE A 338 -4.19 3.87 10.69
N HIS A 339 -5.48 4.11 10.46
CA HIS A 339 -6.38 3.10 9.89
C HIS A 339 -6.97 3.51 8.53
N ASP A 340 -6.84 2.58 7.59
CA ASP A 340 -7.52 2.50 6.29
C ASP A 340 -7.19 3.58 5.22
N TYR A 341 -7.71 3.37 4.02
CA TYR A 341 -7.35 4.13 2.80
C TYR A 341 -7.64 5.63 2.83
N HIS A 342 -8.45 6.11 3.78
CA HIS A 342 -8.72 7.54 3.97
C HIS A 342 -7.48 8.32 4.45
N LEU A 343 -6.56 7.64 5.14
CA LEU A 343 -5.43 8.26 5.83
C LEU A 343 -4.06 7.80 5.32
N LEU A 344 -3.97 7.37 4.04
CA LEU A 344 -2.73 6.87 3.45
C LEU A 344 -1.59 7.90 3.40
N LEU A 345 -1.87 9.21 3.46
CA LEU A 345 -0.83 10.25 3.47
C LEU A 345 -0.38 10.63 4.89
N LEU A 346 -1.19 10.33 5.90
CA LEU A 346 -0.96 10.74 7.28
C LEU A 346 0.39 10.26 7.88
N PRO A 347 0.87 9.02 7.63
CA PRO A 347 2.14 8.58 8.21
C PRO A 347 3.32 9.45 7.76
N SER A 348 3.41 9.77 6.46
CA SER A 348 4.50 10.62 5.94
C SER A 348 4.41 12.06 6.44
N LEU A 349 3.20 12.63 6.53
CA LEU A 349 2.98 13.99 7.07
C LEU A 349 3.37 14.12 8.55
N LEU A 350 3.16 13.07 9.35
CA LEU A 350 3.59 13.02 10.73
C LEU A 350 5.12 12.87 10.84
N ARG A 351 5.72 11.98 10.06
CA ARG A 351 7.19 11.77 10.05
C ARG A 351 7.96 13.01 9.57
N GLN A 352 7.41 13.79 8.64
CA GLN A 352 7.97 15.07 8.21
C GLN A 352 8.04 16.12 9.34
N ARG A 353 7.17 16.02 10.35
CA ARG A 353 7.14 16.91 11.52
C ARG A 353 7.99 16.40 12.68
N ILE A 354 7.99 15.08 12.88
CA ILE A 354 8.74 14.40 13.94
C ILE A 354 9.41 13.17 13.32
N PRO A 355 10.71 13.22 12.96
CA PRO A 355 11.37 12.12 12.22
C PRO A 355 11.32 10.75 12.92
N ASN A 356 11.42 10.74 14.25
CA ASN A 356 11.53 9.53 15.07
C ASN A 356 10.19 9.12 15.73
N ILE A 357 9.05 9.53 15.15
CA ILE A 357 7.72 9.16 15.64
C ILE A 357 7.42 7.67 15.42
N TYR A 358 6.80 7.02 16.41
CA TYR A 358 6.39 5.62 16.33
C TYR A 358 5.03 5.49 15.62
N LEU A 359 5.06 5.00 14.38
CA LEU A 359 3.90 4.92 13.49
C LEU A 359 3.59 3.48 13.08
N GLY A 360 2.37 3.04 13.35
CA GLY A 360 1.76 1.88 12.69
C GLY A 360 0.70 2.32 11.68
N PHE A 361 0.61 1.66 10.54
CA PHE A 361 -0.49 1.84 9.58
C PHE A 361 -1.15 0.50 9.27
N PHE A 362 -2.47 0.41 9.33
CA PHE A 362 -3.21 -0.82 9.00
C PHE A 362 -4.26 -0.54 7.91
N LEU A 363 -4.16 -1.27 6.79
CA LEU A 363 -5.16 -1.21 5.73
C LEU A 363 -6.21 -2.31 5.91
N HIS A 364 -7.45 -1.91 6.18
CA HIS A 364 -8.57 -2.85 6.34
C HIS A 364 -9.12 -3.32 4.99
N SER A 365 -8.99 -2.50 3.94
CA SER A 365 -9.34 -2.84 2.56
C SER A 365 -8.27 -3.74 1.90
N PRO A 366 -8.61 -4.43 0.80
CA PRO A 366 -7.64 -5.11 -0.07
C PRO A 366 -6.57 -4.15 -0.60
N PHE A 367 -5.42 -4.71 -1.01
CA PHE A 367 -4.44 -3.97 -1.81
C PHE A 367 -4.36 -4.53 -3.24
N PRO A 368 -4.33 -3.67 -4.28
CA PRO A 368 -4.37 -4.08 -5.67
C PRO A 368 -2.98 -4.42 -6.22
N SER A 369 -2.92 -5.24 -7.27
CA SER A 369 -1.70 -5.47 -8.04
C SER A 369 -1.12 -4.16 -8.61
N SER A 370 0.18 -4.21 -8.93
CA SER A 370 0.91 -3.10 -9.55
C SER A 370 0.38 -2.71 -10.93
N GLU A 371 -0.46 -3.53 -11.57
CA GLU A 371 -1.14 -3.18 -12.81
C GLU A 371 -2.26 -2.19 -12.56
N TYR A 372 -3.16 -2.50 -11.63
CA TYR A 372 -4.22 -1.58 -11.23
C TYR A 372 -3.67 -0.32 -10.56
N LEU A 373 -2.72 -0.44 -9.63
CA LEU A 373 -2.18 0.75 -8.95
C LEU A 373 -1.44 1.71 -9.90
N ARG A 374 -0.90 1.22 -11.02
CA ARG A 374 -0.29 2.08 -12.06
C ARG A 374 -1.29 3.02 -12.74
N CYS A 375 -2.58 2.68 -12.77
CA CYS A 375 -3.64 3.52 -13.35
C CYS A 375 -3.95 4.75 -12.49
N LEU A 376 -3.65 4.72 -11.18
CA LEU A 376 -3.83 5.89 -10.31
C LEU A 376 -2.79 6.97 -10.64
N ALA A 377 -3.26 8.20 -10.91
CA ALA A 377 -2.37 9.33 -11.18
C ALA A 377 -1.44 9.64 -9.99
N LYS A 378 -1.97 9.53 -8.77
CA LYS A 378 -1.31 9.82 -7.48
C LYS A 378 -0.68 8.62 -6.78
N ARG A 379 -0.39 7.56 -7.54
CA ARG A 379 0.20 6.31 -7.04
C ARG A 379 1.50 6.50 -6.25
N LYS A 380 2.34 7.48 -6.62
CA LYS A 380 3.60 7.73 -5.93
C LYS A 380 3.34 8.35 -4.56
N GLU A 381 2.56 9.41 -4.54
CA GLU A 381 2.18 10.14 -3.32
C GLU A 381 1.48 9.22 -2.30
N ILE A 382 0.59 8.33 -2.77
CA ILE A 382 -0.09 7.34 -1.91
C ILE A 382 0.88 6.30 -1.31
N LEU A 383 1.78 5.71 -2.11
CA LEU A 383 2.74 4.72 -1.62
C LEU A 383 3.76 5.36 -0.66
N THR A 384 4.33 6.52 -1.03
CA THR A 384 5.22 7.30 -0.15
C THR A 384 4.51 7.73 1.14
N GLY A 385 3.21 8.01 1.08
CA GLY A 385 2.37 8.27 2.25
C GLY A 385 2.41 7.12 3.25
N ALA A 386 2.09 5.91 2.80
CA ALA A 386 2.02 4.72 3.64
C ALA A 386 3.41 4.30 4.17
N LEU A 387 4.46 4.42 3.35
CA LEU A 387 5.86 4.17 3.75
C LEU A 387 6.40 5.15 4.81
N GLY A 388 5.62 6.16 5.20
CA GLY A 388 5.89 6.93 6.41
C GLY A 388 5.66 6.17 7.72
N ALA A 389 5.10 4.95 7.71
CA ALA A 389 4.95 4.11 8.91
C ALA A 389 6.19 3.25 9.19
N ASN A 390 6.43 2.90 10.46
CA ASN A 390 7.46 1.91 10.83
C ASN A 390 6.99 0.48 10.48
N MET A 391 5.69 0.22 10.61
CA MET A 391 5.07 -1.03 10.23
C MET A 391 3.73 -0.81 9.51
N ILE A 392 3.50 -1.61 8.48
CA ILE A 392 2.29 -1.64 7.66
C ILE A 392 1.64 -3.02 7.78
N GLY A 393 0.40 -3.08 8.25
CA GLY A 393 -0.38 -4.32 8.36
C GLY A 393 -1.45 -4.45 7.28
N PHE A 394 -1.66 -5.68 6.82
CA PHE A 394 -2.72 -6.07 5.89
C PHE A 394 -3.54 -7.27 6.40
N GLN A 395 -4.75 -7.42 5.86
CA GLN A 395 -5.63 -8.56 6.17
C GLN A 395 -5.14 -9.90 5.60
N ALA A 396 -4.42 -9.89 4.46
CA ALA A 396 -4.02 -11.11 3.74
C ALA A 396 -2.65 -10.96 3.07
N TYR A 397 -1.94 -12.08 2.91
CA TYR A 397 -0.59 -12.15 2.32
C TYR A 397 -0.53 -11.77 0.83
N SER A 398 -1.64 -11.89 0.10
CA SER A 398 -1.74 -11.35 -1.26
C SER A 398 -1.63 -9.82 -1.27
N TYR A 399 -2.25 -9.15 -0.30
CA TYR A 399 -2.30 -7.69 -0.20
C TYR A 399 -0.92 -7.12 0.18
N SER A 400 -0.22 -7.72 1.16
CA SER A 400 1.15 -7.31 1.51
C SER A 400 2.12 -7.51 0.34
N ARG A 401 2.08 -8.66 -0.35
CA ARG A 401 2.91 -8.91 -1.53
C ARG A 401 2.64 -7.91 -2.65
N HIS A 402 1.37 -7.58 -2.91
CA HIS A 402 1.00 -6.57 -3.89
C HIS A 402 1.52 -5.17 -3.50
N PHE A 403 1.48 -4.80 -2.22
CA PHE A 403 2.05 -3.55 -1.72
C PHE A 403 3.57 -3.48 -1.94
N SER A 404 4.33 -4.49 -1.51
CA SER A 404 5.79 -4.54 -1.71
C SER A 404 6.18 -4.48 -3.19
N SER A 405 5.51 -5.28 -4.06
CA SER A 405 5.73 -5.25 -5.51
C SER A 405 5.35 -3.89 -6.13
N CYS A 406 4.35 -3.18 -5.59
CA CYS A 406 4.05 -1.81 -5.99
C CYS A 406 5.15 -0.82 -5.59
N CYS A 407 5.66 -0.89 -4.37
CA CYS A 407 6.78 -0.05 -3.92
C CYS A 407 8.02 -0.23 -4.81
N THR A 408 8.40 -1.47 -5.11
CA THR A 408 9.53 -1.76 -6.00
C THR A 408 9.27 -1.32 -7.44
N ARG A 409 8.10 -1.62 -8.03
CA ARG A 409 7.81 -1.30 -9.44
C ARG A 409 7.51 0.18 -9.71
N ILE A 410 7.01 0.95 -8.73
CA ILE A 410 6.53 2.33 -8.92
C ILE A 410 7.47 3.38 -8.29
N LEU A 411 8.08 3.07 -7.15
CA LEU A 411 9.01 3.97 -6.44
C LEU A 411 10.48 3.57 -6.67
N GLY A 412 10.76 2.31 -6.99
CA GLY A 412 12.13 1.80 -7.14
C GLY A 412 12.80 1.45 -5.81
N PHE A 413 12.03 1.27 -4.74
CA PHE A 413 12.55 0.84 -3.44
C PHE A 413 12.68 -0.69 -3.37
N ASP A 414 13.78 -1.16 -2.81
CA ASP A 414 13.99 -2.58 -2.58
C ASP A 414 12.98 -3.10 -1.55
N SER A 415 12.48 -4.30 -1.79
CA SER A 415 11.54 -4.98 -0.89
C SER A 415 11.92 -6.44 -0.73
N ASN A 416 11.65 -6.96 0.47
CA ASN A 416 11.96 -8.32 0.87
C ASN A 416 10.75 -8.91 1.64
N SER A 417 10.91 -10.09 2.24
CA SER A 417 9.83 -10.75 2.98
C SER A 417 9.48 -10.11 4.33
N ALA A 418 10.33 -9.22 4.86
CA ALA A 418 10.10 -8.50 6.11
C ALA A 418 9.51 -7.10 5.90
N GLY A 419 9.77 -6.45 4.76
CA GLY A 419 9.28 -5.10 4.49
C GLY A 419 9.84 -4.44 3.23
N VAL A 420 9.80 -3.11 3.23
CA VAL A 420 10.30 -2.23 2.16
C VAL A 420 11.34 -1.28 2.75
N ASP A 421 12.51 -1.19 2.12
CA ASP A 421 13.57 -0.27 2.52
C ASP A 421 13.41 1.06 1.76
N ALA A 422 12.84 2.07 2.45
CA ALA A 422 12.40 3.33 1.85
C ALA A 422 12.97 4.53 2.61
N TYR A 423 13.59 5.47 1.90
CA TYR A 423 14.23 6.66 2.49
C TYR A 423 15.26 6.32 3.58
N GLY A 424 15.89 5.14 3.46
CA GLY A 424 16.81 4.56 4.45
C GLY A 424 16.13 3.92 5.67
N ALA A 425 14.82 4.07 5.86
CA ALA A 425 14.09 3.39 6.93
C ALA A 425 13.54 2.06 6.44
N HIS A 426 13.62 1.01 7.27
CA HIS A 426 12.89 -0.22 7.02
C HIS A 426 11.44 -0.06 7.47
N ALA A 427 10.51 -0.03 6.51
CA ALA A 427 9.08 -0.11 6.79
C ALA A 427 8.65 -1.59 6.74
N ALA A 428 8.46 -2.21 7.91
CA ALA A 428 8.05 -3.60 7.98
C ALA A 428 6.65 -3.80 7.39
N VAL A 429 6.44 -4.90 6.68
CA VAL A 429 5.14 -5.23 6.06
C VAL A 429 4.72 -6.62 6.50
N ASP A 430 3.60 -6.73 7.20
CA ASP A 430 3.16 -7.97 7.85
C ASP A 430 1.64 -8.17 7.75
N VAL A 431 1.14 -9.34 8.16
CA VAL A 431 -0.25 -9.79 7.92
C VAL A 431 -0.95 -10.13 9.24
N PHE A 432 -2.02 -9.41 9.54
CA PHE A 432 -2.84 -9.62 10.74
C PHE A 432 -4.32 -9.64 10.35
N PRO A 433 -4.92 -10.82 10.10
CA PRO A 433 -6.33 -10.91 9.76
C PRO A 433 -7.22 -10.47 10.92
N ALA A 434 -8.08 -9.49 10.71
CA ALA A 434 -8.90 -8.91 11.77
C ALA A 434 -10.04 -9.85 12.22
N GLY A 435 -10.12 -10.07 13.53
CA GLY A 435 -11.20 -10.82 14.18
C GLY A 435 -12.41 -9.94 14.55
N ILE A 436 -13.34 -10.54 15.32
CA ILE A 436 -14.52 -9.86 15.90
C ILE A 436 -14.50 -9.95 17.44
N ASP A 437 -15.30 -9.14 18.12
CA ASP A 437 -15.57 -9.31 19.56
C ASP A 437 -16.58 -10.43 19.79
N VAL A 438 -16.05 -11.61 20.13
CA VAL A 438 -16.83 -12.79 20.51
C VAL A 438 -17.70 -12.53 21.75
N LYS A 439 -17.19 -11.84 22.79
CA LYS A 439 -17.95 -11.59 24.03
C LYS A 439 -19.20 -10.75 23.71
N ARG A 440 -19.04 -9.70 22.91
CA ARG A 440 -20.13 -8.81 22.45
C ARG A 440 -21.13 -9.56 21.58
N VAL A 441 -20.67 -10.27 20.54
CA VAL A 441 -21.56 -10.99 19.61
C VAL A 441 -22.34 -12.09 20.32
N MET A 442 -21.72 -12.88 21.20
CA MET A 442 -22.42 -13.90 21.97
C MET A 442 -23.48 -13.30 22.91
N LYS A 443 -23.17 -12.17 23.58
CA LYS A 443 -24.14 -11.46 24.42
C LYS A 443 -25.33 -10.92 23.60
N ALA A 444 -25.09 -10.36 22.42
CA ALA A 444 -26.14 -9.84 21.56
C ALA A 444 -26.99 -10.96 20.94
N ALA A 445 -26.38 -12.08 20.54
CA ALA A 445 -27.05 -13.19 19.89
C ALA A 445 -27.82 -14.13 20.85
N PHE A 446 -27.37 -14.29 22.10
CA PHE A 446 -27.93 -15.27 23.04
C PHE A 446 -28.26 -14.72 24.44
N GLY A 447 -27.91 -13.47 24.74
CA GLY A 447 -27.94 -12.94 26.12
C GLY A 447 -29.24 -12.28 26.58
N THR A 448 -30.29 -12.21 25.76
CA THR A 448 -31.57 -11.54 26.12
C THR A 448 -32.80 -12.43 25.90
N PRO A 449 -33.84 -12.37 26.74
CA PRO A 449 -35.08 -13.12 26.50
C PRO A 449 -35.82 -12.70 25.21
N ASP A 450 -35.68 -11.43 24.81
CA ASP A 450 -36.37 -10.87 23.64
C ASP A 450 -35.86 -11.44 22.31
N ILE A 451 -34.57 -11.78 22.22
CA ILE A 451 -34.05 -12.45 21.01
C ILE A 451 -34.60 -13.88 20.90
N GLU A 452 -34.80 -14.61 21.99
CA GLU A 452 -35.43 -15.95 21.94
C GLU A 452 -36.89 -15.87 21.46
N GLN A 453 -37.64 -14.85 21.88
CA GLN A 453 -38.98 -14.60 21.33
C GLN A 453 -38.96 -14.31 19.82
N THR A 454 -37.96 -13.55 19.36
CA THR A 454 -37.79 -13.18 17.95
C THR A 454 -37.38 -14.39 17.11
N VAL A 455 -36.44 -15.20 17.59
CA VAL A 455 -36.05 -16.51 17.02
C VAL A 455 -37.26 -17.44 16.92
N ALA A 456 -38.07 -17.55 17.98
CA ALA A 456 -39.28 -18.39 17.98
C ALA A 456 -40.34 -17.90 16.97
N LYS A 457 -40.56 -16.58 16.86
CA LYS A 457 -41.47 -15.98 15.86
C LYS A 457 -41.01 -16.30 14.43
N LEU A 458 -39.72 -16.09 14.12
CA LEU A 458 -39.18 -16.34 12.78
C LEU A 458 -39.15 -17.85 12.45
N ARG A 459 -38.81 -18.73 13.39
CA ARG A 459 -38.91 -20.19 13.22
C ARG A 459 -40.35 -20.64 12.92
N LYS A 460 -41.35 -20.01 13.55
CA LYS A 460 -42.76 -20.26 13.24
C LYS A 460 -43.17 -19.74 11.86
N GLN A 461 -42.69 -18.56 11.46
CA GLN A 461 -42.98 -17.95 10.16
C GLN A 461 -42.44 -18.77 8.98
N TYR A 462 -41.22 -19.31 9.11
CA TYR A 462 -40.55 -20.10 8.07
C TYR A 462 -40.61 -21.61 8.32
N ALA A 463 -41.58 -22.09 9.10
CA ALA A 463 -41.72 -23.50 9.45
C ALA A 463 -41.81 -24.40 8.19
N GLY A 464 -41.01 -25.47 8.17
CA GLY A 464 -40.94 -26.40 7.04
C GLY A 464 -40.21 -25.86 5.79
N LYS A 465 -39.57 -24.68 5.88
CA LYS A 465 -38.68 -24.15 4.85
C LYS A 465 -37.22 -24.18 5.33
N LYS A 466 -36.28 -24.17 4.39
CA LYS A 466 -34.85 -23.96 4.61
C LYS A 466 -34.49 -22.51 4.31
N ILE A 467 -33.71 -21.88 5.19
CA ILE A 467 -33.36 -20.46 5.12
C ILE A 467 -31.89 -20.30 4.68
N ILE A 468 -31.67 -19.63 3.56
CA ILE A 468 -30.35 -19.12 3.17
C ILE A 468 -30.30 -17.63 3.57
N VAL A 469 -29.25 -17.19 4.27
CA VAL A 469 -29.06 -15.78 4.64
C VAL A 469 -27.91 -15.14 3.87
N GLY A 470 -28.13 -13.91 3.42
CA GLY A 470 -27.11 -13.00 2.93
C GLY A 470 -27.28 -11.62 3.55
N ARG A 471 -26.18 -11.00 3.97
CA ARG A 471 -26.16 -9.63 4.52
C ARG A 471 -24.93 -8.89 4.03
N ASP A 472 -25.16 -7.91 3.15
CA ASP A 472 -24.14 -7.29 2.31
C ASP A 472 -24.37 -5.78 2.18
N ARG A 473 -23.41 -5.04 1.62
CA ARG A 473 -23.66 -3.64 1.18
C ARG A 473 -24.26 -3.64 -0.23
N LEU A 474 -25.05 -2.61 -0.56
CA LEU A 474 -25.74 -2.51 -1.85
C LEU A 474 -24.82 -1.97 -2.97
N ASP A 475 -23.74 -2.70 -3.27
CA ASP A 475 -22.74 -2.29 -4.27
C ASP A 475 -22.34 -3.44 -5.23
N THR A 476 -21.45 -3.13 -6.18
CA THR A 476 -20.93 -4.09 -7.17
C THR A 476 -19.87 -5.05 -6.61
N LEU A 477 -19.36 -4.82 -5.40
CA LEU A 477 -18.20 -5.51 -4.81
C LEU A 477 -18.62 -6.66 -3.88
N HIS A 478 -19.76 -6.54 -3.21
CA HIS A 478 -20.28 -7.62 -2.34
C HIS A 478 -21.06 -8.70 -3.11
N GLY A 479 -21.20 -8.58 -4.43
CA GLY A 479 -21.65 -9.67 -5.30
C GLY A 479 -23.10 -10.14 -5.09
N VAL A 480 -24.00 -9.24 -4.68
CA VAL A 480 -25.43 -9.56 -4.45
C VAL A 480 -26.12 -10.00 -5.75
N ALA A 481 -25.75 -9.42 -6.90
CA ALA A 481 -26.27 -9.81 -8.20
C ALA A 481 -25.90 -11.26 -8.56
N GLN A 482 -24.63 -11.64 -8.37
CA GLN A 482 -24.12 -13.00 -8.56
C GLN A 482 -24.86 -13.99 -7.65
N LYS A 483 -25.13 -13.61 -6.39
CA LYS A 483 -25.91 -14.44 -5.45
C LYS A 483 -27.32 -14.75 -5.97
N LEU A 484 -28.03 -13.72 -6.43
CA LEU A 484 -29.38 -13.87 -6.97
C LEU A 484 -29.40 -14.67 -8.27
N GLN A 485 -28.42 -14.44 -9.16
CA GLN A 485 -28.27 -15.20 -10.40
C GLN A 485 -27.96 -16.69 -10.13
N ALA A 486 -27.07 -16.99 -9.19
CA ALA A 486 -26.79 -18.36 -8.77
C ALA A 486 -28.01 -19.02 -8.09
N PHE A 487 -28.85 -18.25 -7.37
CA PHE A 487 -30.07 -18.75 -6.78
C PHE A 487 -31.16 -19.06 -7.83
N ASP A 488 -31.27 -18.27 -8.92
CA ASP A 488 -32.10 -18.61 -10.09
C ASP A 488 -31.64 -19.93 -10.73
N VAL A 489 -30.32 -20.08 -10.96
CA VAL A 489 -29.72 -21.31 -11.50
C VAL A 489 -29.93 -22.52 -10.57
N PHE A 490 -29.82 -22.33 -9.25
CA PHE A 490 -30.11 -23.35 -8.25
C PHE A 490 -31.57 -23.82 -8.30
N LEU A 491 -32.53 -22.90 -8.30
CA LEU A 491 -33.96 -23.25 -8.39
C LEU A 491 -34.30 -23.87 -9.75
N ASP A 492 -33.62 -23.50 -10.83
CA ASP A 492 -33.82 -24.13 -12.14
C ASP A 492 -33.31 -25.57 -12.15
N ARG A 493 -32.06 -25.77 -11.75
CA ARG A 493 -31.34 -27.07 -11.79
C ARG A 493 -31.83 -28.08 -10.76
N TYR A 494 -32.38 -27.63 -9.63
CA TYR A 494 -32.79 -28.48 -8.52
C TYR A 494 -34.26 -28.27 -8.13
N PRO A 495 -35.22 -28.75 -8.95
CA PRO A 495 -36.65 -28.53 -8.74
C PRO A 495 -37.18 -29.01 -7.37
N GLN A 496 -36.51 -29.97 -6.72
CA GLN A 496 -36.90 -30.49 -5.41
C GLN A 496 -36.86 -29.43 -4.28
N TRP A 497 -36.15 -28.32 -4.48
CA TRP A 497 -36.03 -27.22 -3.53
C TRP A 497 -37.04 -26.08 -3.76
N ARG A 498 -37.75 -26.07 -4.89
CA ARG A 498 -38.81 -25.09 -5.19
C ARG A 498 -39.91 -25.20 -4.14
N GLY A 499 -40.38 -24.06 -3.62
CA GLY A 499 -41.33 -24.02 -2.51
C GLY A 499 -40.78 -24.49 -1.16
N ARG A 500 -39.50 -24.89 -1.06
CA ARG A 500 -38.88 -25.40 0.18
C ARG A 500 -37.72 -24.56 0.69
N VAL A 501 -37.07 -23.74 -0.14
CA VAL A 501 -35.94 -22.87 0.24
C VAL A 501 -36.33 -21.41 0.09
N VAL A 502 -35.98 -20.57 1.07
CA VAL A 502 -36.09 -19.12 1.00
C VAL A 502 -34.70 -18.48 1.14
N LEU A 503 -34.38 -17.55 0.23
CA LEU A 503 -33.21 -16.68 0.34
C LEU A 503 -33.65 -15.36 1.00
N ILE A 504 -33.13 -15.09 2.20
CA ILE A 504 -33.32 -13.82 2.90
C ILE A 504 -32.07 -12.97 2.68
N GLN A 505 -32.19 -11.96 1.82
CA GLN A 505 -31.11 -11.03 1.50
C GLN A 505 -31.39 -9.67 2.14
N VAL A 506 -30.52 -9.29 3.07
CA VAL A 506 -30.51 -7.96 3.70
C VAL A 506 -29.42 -7.14 3.02
N THR A 507 -29.70 -5.90 2.64
CA THR A 507 -28.66 -4.98 2.16
C THR A 507 -28.72 -3.66 2.91
N SER A 508 -27.58 -3.23 3.45
CA SER A 508 -27.46 -1.85 3.95
C SER A 508 -27.49 -0.88 2.76
N PRO A 509 -28.30 0.19 2.80
CA PRO A 509 -28.31 1.19 1.74
C PRO A 509 -26.93 1.83 1.57
N THR A 510 -26.54 2.09 0.32
CA THR A 510 -25.36 2.89 -0.04
C THR A 510 -25.47 4.31 0.50
N SER A 511 -24.33 5.01 0.59
CA SER A 511 -24.32 6.41 1.00
C SER A 511 -25.11 7.25 -0.01
N ILE A 512 -25.78 8.31 0.47
CA ILE A 512 -26.53 9.24 -0.38
C ILE A 512 -25.60 9.94 -1.39
N GLU A 513 -24.30 9.94 -1.13
CA GLU A 513 -23.28 10.59 -1.96
C GLU A 513 -22.73 9.65 -3.03
N GLU A 514 -22.50 8.37 -2.71
CA GLU A 514 -22.22 7.31 -3.71
C GLU A 514 -23.30 7.30 -4.81
N GLN A 515 -24.58 7.37 -4.42
CA GLN A 515 -25.72 7.40 -5.35
C GLN A 515 -25.80 8.68 -6.20
N LYS A 516 -25.29 9.82 -5.71
CA LYS A 516 -25.25 11.08 -6.47
C LYS A 516 -24.08 11.15 -7.45
N GLU A 517 -22.98 10.45 -7.15
CA GLU A 517 -21.72 10.59 -7.86
C GLU A 517 -21.44 9.50 -8.90
N ASP A 518 -22.04 8.33 -8.75
CA ASP A 518 -22.05 7.24 -9.72
C ASP A 518 -23.50 6.94 -10.17
N PRO A 519 -24.12 7.79 -11.03
CA PRO A 519 -25.48 7.54 -11.55
C PRO A 519 -25.59 6.27 -12.43
N GLU A 520 -24.48 5.60 -12.73
CA GLU A 520 -24.47 4.24 -13.28
C GLU A 520 -24.75 3.17 -12.19
N SER A 521 -25.02 3.56 -10.94
CA SER A 521 -25.43 2.71 -9.81
C SER A 521 -26.84 2.11 -9.96
N ASN A 522 -27.18 1.67 -11.16
CA ASN A 522 -28.37 0.90 -11.51
C ASN A 522 -28.42 -0.46 -10.78
N VAL A 523 -27.39 -0.80 -10.00
CA VAL A 523 -27.28 -1.97 -9.09
C VAL A 523 -28.55 -2.18 -8.26
N GLY A 524 -29.11 -1.11 -7.67
CA GLY A 524 -30.34 -1.21 -6.87
C GLY A 524 -31.56 -1.63 -7.70
N SER A 525 -31.69 -1.13 -8.93
CA SER A 525 -32.77 -1.56 -9.85
C SER A 525 -32.50 -2.96 -10.41
N GLN A 526 -31.24 -3.28 -10.74
CA GLN A 526 -30.82 -4.60 -11.23
C GLN A 526 -31.13 -5.69 -10.21
N ILE A 527 -30.81 -5.45 -8.93
CA ILE A 527 -31.15 -6.35 -7.81
C ILE A 527 -32.66 -6.46 -7.67
N SER A 528 -33.41 -5.35 -7.68
CA SER A 528 -34.87 -5.36 -7.61
C SER A 528 -35.50 -6.16 -8.77
N ASN A 529 -34.99 -5.98 -9.99
CA ASN A 529 -35.41 -6.71 -11.19
C ASN A 529 -35.08 -8.21 -11.10
N LEU A 530 -33.91 -8.59 -10.58
CA LEU A 530 -33.54 -9.99 -10.33
C LEU A 530 -34.45 -10.63 -9.28
N VAL A 531 -34.73 -9.94 -8.17
CA VAL A 531 -35.67 -10.39 -7.13
C VAL A 531 -37.07 -10.59 -7.73
N SER A 532 -37.60 -9.61 -8.47
CA SER A 532 -38.89 -9.71 -9.15
C SER A 532 -38.94 -10.84 -10.17
N LYS A 533 -37.88 -11.06 -10.94
CA LYS A 533 -37.77 -12.17 -11.91
C LYS A 533 -37.83 -13.53 -11.22
N ILE A 534 -37.06 -13.73 -10.15
CA ILE A 534 -37.00 -15.02 -9.42
C ILE A 534 -38.33 -15.28 -8.71
N ASN A 535 -38.89 -14.27 -8.03
CA ASN A 535 -40.16 -14.39 -7.33
C ASN A 535 -41.34 -14.61 -8.30
N GLY A 536 -41.33 -13.96 -9.47
CA GLY A 536 -42.34 -14.19 -10.51
C GLY A 536 -42.22 -15.55 -11.22
N ARG A 537 -41.03 -16.17 -11.24
CA ARG A 537 -40.79 -17.49 -11.89
C ARG A 537 -41.04 -18.69 -10.97
N TYR A 538 -40.73 -18.57 -9.67
CA TYR A 538 -40.80 -19.70 -8.72
C TYR A 538 -41.62 -19.43 -7.44
N GLY A 539 -42.24 -18.27 -7.31
CA GLY A 539 -43.16 -17.96 -6.22
C GLY A 539 -44.60 -18.39 -6.50
N ASP A 540 -45.42 -18.36 -5.46
CA ASP A 540 -46.87 -18.53 -5.50
C ASP A 540 -47.56 -17.50 -4.58
N LEU A 541 -48.89 -17.56 -4.45
CA LEU A 541 -49.68 -16.59 -3.66
C LEU A 541 -49.32 -16.55 -2.16
N GLY A 542 -48.74 -17.62 -1.60
CA GLY A 542 -48.34 -17.73 -0.19
C GLY A 542 -46.84 -17.87 0.04
N PHE A 543 -46.03 -17.98 -1.02
CA PHE A 543 -44.59 -18.23 -0.94
C PHE A 543 -43.80 -17.38 -1.94
N SER A 544 -42.85 -16.60 -1.42
CA SER A 544 -41.87 -15.86 -2.23
C SER A 544 -40.47 -16.40 -1.94
N PRO A 545 -39.75 -16.96 -2.94
CA PRO A 545 -38.46 -17.62 -2.74
C PRO A 545 -37.33 -16.66 -2.37
N VAL A 546 -37.43 -15.37 -2.69
CA VAL A 546 -36.50 -14.33 -2.24
C VAL A 546 -37.26 -13.30 -1.39
N GLN A 547 -36.73 -13.04 -0.19
CA GLN A 547 -37.13 -11.96 0.69
C GLN A 547 -36.01 -10.91 0.71
N TYR A 548 -36.27 -9.74 0.14
CA TYR A 548 -35.27 -8.69 -0.01
C TYR A 548 -35.57 -7.50 0.91
N TYR A 549 -34.61 -7.17 1.77
CA TYR A 549 -34.72 -6.10 2.76
C TYR A 549 -33.65 -5.02 2.52
N PRO A 550 -33.94 -3.95 1.76
CA PRO A 550 -33.03 -2.83 1.51
C PRO A 550 -32.97 -1.85 2.70
N GLN A 551 -32.89 -2.38 3.92
CA GLN A 551 -32.97 -1.60 5.15
C GLN A 551 -32.02 -2.14 6.24
N TYR A 552 -31.71 -1.27 7.19
CA TYR A 552 -31.03 -1.67 8.41
C TYR A 552 -31.99 -2.43 9.34
N LEU A 553 -31.68 -3.68 9.67
CA LEU A 553 -32.34 -4.42 10.75
C LEU A 553 -31.94 -3.86 12.13
N SER A 554 -32.75 -4.14 13.15
CA SER A 554 -32.31 -4.06 14.54
C SER A 554 -31.27 -5.15 14.85
N GLU A 555 -30.51 -4.97 15.93
CA GLU A 555 -29.52 -5.95 16.39
C GLU A 555 -30.18 -7.30 16.75
N GLN A 556 -31.36 -7.25 17.37
CA GLN A 556 -32.14 -8.43 17.73
C GLN A 556 -32.62 -9.21 16.49
N GLU A 557 -33.20 -8.53 15.49
CA GLU A 557 -33.64 -9.15 14.23
C GLU A 557 -32.46 -9.74 13.45
N TYR A 558 -31.33 -9.03 13.42
CA TYR A 558 -30.12 -9.48 12.74
C TYR A 558 -29.61 -10.79 13.32
N PHE A 559 -29.32 -10.85 14.62
CA PHE A 559 -28.81 -12.07 15.24
C PHE A 559 -29.86 -13.19 15.30
N ALA A 560 -31.16 -12.86 15.42
CA ALA A 560 -32.22 -13.86 15.31
C ALA A 560 -32.24 -14.52 13.92
N LEU A 561 -32.10 -13.74 12.84
CA LEU A 561 -31.99 -14.24 11.48
C LEU A 561 -30.74 -15.11 11.27
N MET A 562 -29.59 -14.68 11.80
CA MET A 562 -28.32 -15.43 11.68
C MET A 562 -28.35 -16.76 12.45
N ARG A 563 -29.11 -16.86 13.56
CA ARG A 563 -29.30 -18.07 14.37
C ARG A 563 -30.28 -19.10 13.80
N ILE A 564 -31.22 -18.69 12.94
CA ILE A 564 -32.22 -19.61 12.34
C ILE A 564 -31.85 -20.07 10.94
N ALA A 565 -30.92 -19.37 10.28
CA ALA A 565 -30.52 -19.67 8.92
C ALA A 565 -29.83 -21.03 8.82
N ASP A 566 -30.24 -21.85 7.86
CA ASP A 566 -29.63 -23.15 7.58
C ASP A 566 -28.32 -23.03 6.80
N VAL A 567 -28.16 -21.97 5.99
CA VAL A 567 -26.93 -21.72 5.20
C VAL A 567 -26.61 -20.22 5.18
N GLY A 568 -25.36 -19.86 5.47
CA GLY A 568 -24.82 -18.52 5.24
C GLY A 568 -24.16 -18.45 3.87
N LEU A 569 -24.55 -17.48 3.02
CA LEU A 569 -24.06 -17.35 1.65
C LEU A 569 -23.41 -15.98 1.41
N ILE A 570 -22.07 -15.98 1.32
CA ILE A 570 -21.23 -14.80 1.10
C ILE A 570 -20.57 -14.87 -0.28
N THR A 571 -20.93 -13.96 -1.17
CA THR A 571 -20.54 -13.97 -2.60
C THR A 571 -19.70 -12.76 -3.02
N SER A 572 -18.99 -12.14 -2.08
CA SER A 572 -18.12 -10.98 -2.32
C SER A 572 -17.22 -11.18 -3.54
N VAL A 573 -17.28 -10.27 -4.50
CA VAL A 573 -16.37 -10.23 -5.66
C VAL A 573 -14.95 -9.91 -5.20
N ARG A 574 -14.81 -9.04 -4.19
CA ARG A 574 -13.55 -8.73 -3.50
C ARG A 574 -13.87 -8.02 -2.19
N ASP A 575 -13.35 -8.48 -1.05
CA ASP A 575 -13.46 -7.76 0.22
C ASP A 575 -12.18 -7.88 1.09
N GLY A 576 -12.04 -6.94 2.03
CA GLY A 576 -10.90 -6.90 2.96
C GLY A 576 -11.02 -7.96 4.05
N VAL A 577 -12.10 -7.90 4.83
CA VAL A 577 -12.56 -8.92 5.79
C VAL A 577 -14.09 -8.92 5.80
N ASN A 578 -14.69 -10.10 5.88
CA ASN A 578 -16.14 -10.29 5.95
C ASN A 578 -16.59 -10.62 7.39
N THR A 579 -16.89 -9.59 8.21
CA THR A 579 -17.30 -9.82 9.61
C THR A 579 -18.61 -10.61 9.72
N THR A 580 -19.53 -10.47 8.77
CA THR A 580 -20.80 -11.22 8.71
C THR A 580 -20.55 -12.74 8.69
N SER A 581 -19.50 -13.22 8.00
CA SER A 581 -19.13 -14.64 8.00
C SER A 581 -18.68 -15.15 9.38
N LEU A 582 -17.94 -14.32 10.13
CA LEU A 582 -17.47 -14.63 11.48
C LEU A 582 -18.62 -14.58 12.50
N GLU A 583 -19.47 -13.56 12.39
CA GLU A 583 -20.72 -13.40 13.18
C GLU A 583 -21.67 -14.59 12.94
N TYR A 584 -21.80 -15.08 11.70
CA TYR A 584 -22.59 -16.27 11.36
C TYR A 584 -22.10 -17.52 12.08
N ILE A 585 -20.79 -17.80 12.03
CA ILE A 585 -20.19 -18.97 12.68
C ILE A 585 -20.49 -19.01 14.18
N LEU A 586 -20.46 -17.86 14.87
CA LEU A 586 -20.83 -17.78 16.29
C LEU A 586 -22.34 -18.03 16.51
N CYS A 587 -23.20 -17.45 15.67
CA CYS A 587 -24.66 -17.63 15.75
C CYS A 587 -25.11 -19.08 15.50
N GLN A 588 -24.32 -19.87 14.77
CA GLN A 588 -24.64 -21.26 14.43
C GLN A 588 -24.33 -22.28 15.54
N GLN A 589 -24.04 -21.85 16.77
CA GLN A 589 -23.89 -22.76 17.90
C GLN A 589 -25.17 -23.61 18.10
N GLY A 590 -25.05 -24.92 17.92
CA GLY A 590 -26.14 -25.89 18.07
C GLY A 590 -27.02 -26.14 16.82
N HIS A 591 -27.04 -25.22 15.85
CA HIS A 591 -27.73 -25.41 14.56
C HIS A 591 -26.76 -25.84 13.44
N HIS A 592 -25.47 -25.48 13.56
CA HIS A 592 -24.35 -25.92 12.71
C HIS A 592 -24.53 -25.68 11.19
N GLY A 593 -25.33 -24.69 10.79
CA GLY A 593 -25.58 -24.33 9.40
C GLY A 593 -24.27 -24.05 8.63
N PRO A 594 -24.07 -24.64 7.44
CA PRO A 594 -22.87 -24.42 6.64
C PRO A 594 -22.67 -22.97 6.21
N LEU A 595 -21.40 -22.58 6.08
CA LEU A 595 -20.97 -21.32 5.51
C LEU A 595 -20.41 -21.54 4.10
N ILE A 596 -21.03 -20.90 3.11
CA ILE A 596 -20.52 -20.75 1.74
C ILE A 596 -19.84 -19.38 1.63
N LEU A 597 -18.57 -19.37 1.21
CA LEU A 597 -17.71 -18.18 1.23
C LEU A 597 -16.94 -18.02 -0.09
N SER A 598 -17.04 -16.84 -0.70
CA SER A 598 -16.23 -16.44 -1.85
C SER A 598 -14.72 -16.62 -1.59
N GLU A 599 -14.02 -17.27 -2.52
CA GLU A 599 -12.55 -17.36 -2.52
C GLU A 599 -11.85 -15.99 -2.65
N PHE A 600 -12.58 -14.96 -3.12
CA PHE A 600 -12.10 -13.58 -3.23
C PHE A 600 -12.37 -12.73 -1.97
N SER A 601 -12.97 -13.30 -0.92
CA SER A 601 -13.03 -12.65 0.39
C SER A 601 -11.68 -12.75 1.09
N GLY A 602 -11.20 -11.67 1.69
CA GLY A 602 -9.97 -11.71 2.50
C GLY A 602 -10.06 -12.64 3.71
N THR A 603 -11.29 -12.95 4.17
CA THR A 603 -11.55 -13.93 5.23
C THR A 603 -11.46 -15.39 4.75
N ALA A 604 -11.42 -15.66 3.44
CA ALA A 604 -11.33 -17.02 2.90
C ALA A 604 -10.07 -17.77 3.39
N ALA A 605 -8.92 -17.07 3.45
CA ALA A 605 -7.67 -17.64 3.95
C ALA A 605 -7.69 -17.97 5.46
N MET A 606 -8.55 -17.30 6.24
CA MET A 606 -8.75 -17.59 7.67
C MET A 606 -9.62 -18.83 7.90
N LEU A 607 -10.55 -19.11 6.98
CA LEU A 607 -11.62 -20.09 7.15
C LEU A 607 -11.52 -21.26 6.14
N PRO A 608 -10.40 -22.01 6.05
CA PRO A 608 -10.18 -23.06 5.04
C PRO A 608 -11.11 -24.28 5.18
N SER A 609 -11.95 -24.33 6.23
CA SER A 609 -13.00 -25.33 6.40
C SER A 609 -14.36 -24.86 5.89
N ALA A 610 -14.51 -23.65 5.37
CA ALA A 610 -15.75 -23.17 4.74
C ALA A 610 -15.94 -23.80 3.35
N ILE A 611 -17.16 -23.73 2.80
CA ILE A 611 -17.40 -24.14 1.41
C ILE A 611 -16.97 -22.98 0.51
N HIS A 612 -15.76 -23.07 -0.03
CA HIS A 612 -15.24 -22.05 -0.93
C HIS A 612 -15.89 -22.12 -2.31
N ILE A 613 -16.21 -20.95 -2.87
CA ILE A 613 -16.82 -20.78 -4.18
C ILE A 613 -16.14 -19.67 -4.97
N ASN A 614 -16.15 -19.80 -6.30
CA ASN A 614 -15.99 -18.68 -7.21
C ASN A 614 -17.39 -18.06 -7.46
N PRO A 615 -17.70 -16.82 -7.01
CA PRO A 615 -19.01 -16.21 -7.20
C PRO A 615 -19.35 -15.92 -8.68
N TRP A 616 -18.37 -15.98 -9.58
CA TRP A 616 -18.59 -15.85 -11.03
C TRP A 616 -19.05 -17.15 -11.69
N ASP A 617 -18.75 -18.31 -11.09
CA ASP A 617 -19.31 -19.60 -11.52
C ASP A 617 -20.68 -19.84 -10.87
N LEU A 618 -21.71 -19.27 -11.49
CA LEU A 618 -23.11 -19.41 -11.03
C LEU A 618 -23.54 -20.89 -10.91
N GLY A 619 -22.99 -21.78 -11.74
CA GLY A 619 -23.28 -23.22 -11.70
C GLY A 619 -22.62 -23.92 -10.51
N GLY A 620 -21.36 -23.59 -10.23
CA GLY A 620 -20.62 -24.02 -9.05
C GLY A 620 -21.26 -23.52 -7.75
N VAL A 621 -21.67 -22.24 -7.67
CA VAL A 621 -22.40 -21.69 -6.52
C VAL A 621 -23.73 -22.42 -6.32
N ALA A 622 -24.49 -22.68 -7.39
CA ALA A 622 -25.74 -23.44 -7.29
C ALA A 622 -25.52 -24.87 -6.75
N THR A 623 -24.46 -25.56 -7.17
CA THR A 623 -24.09 -26.87 -6.63
C THR A 623 -23.59 -26.80 -5.19
N ALA A 624 -22.89 -25.73 -4.79
CA ALA A 624 -22.49 -25.52 -3.41
C ALA A 624 -23.70 -25.29 -2.47
N VAL A 625 -24.73 -24.59 -2.94
CA VAL A 625 -26.00 -24.41 -2.21
C VAL A 625 -26.75 -25.74 -2.04
N ASP A 626 -26.92 -26.51 -3.12
CA ASP A 626 -27.56 -27.84 -3.08
C ASP A 626 -26.83 -28.81 -2.14
N ARG A 627 -25.49 -28.84 -2.21
CA ARG A 627 -24.65 -29.60 -1.28
C ARG A 627 -24.89 -29.17 0.17
N SER A 628 -24.83 -27.88 0.46
CA SER A 628 -24.97 -27.34 1.83
C SER A 628 -26.32 -27.67 2.47
N LEU A 629 -27.39 -27.63 1.67
CA LEU A 629 -28.74 -27.99 2.11
C LEU A 629 -28.92 -29.51 2.31
N SER A 630 -28.08 -30.32 1.67
CA SER A 630 -28.13 -31.79 1.67
C SER A 630 -27.10 -32.46 2.62
N MET A 631 -26.19 -31.69 3.22
CA MET A 631 -25.20 -32.18 4.19
C MET A 631 -25.87 -32.86 5.40
N THR A 632 -25.21 -33.90 5.93
CA THR A 632 -25.67 -34.55 7.17
C THR A 632 -25.37 -33.67 8.39
N GLU A 633 -26.02 -33.96 9.52
CA GLU A 633 -25.80 -33.19 10.76
C GLU A 633 -24.40 -33.44 11.36
N GLU A 634 -23.80 -34.61 11.10
CA GLU A 634 -22.42 -34.93 11.46
C GLU A 634 -21.42 -34.09 10.67
N GLU A 635 -21.57 -34.01 9.33
CA GLU A 635 -20.70 -33.19 8.48
C GLU A 635 -20.79 -31.70 8.87
N LYS A 636 -22.00 -31.21 9.14
CA LYS A 636 -22.26 -29.86 9.64
C LYS A 636 -21.57 -29.60 10.97
N ALA A 637 -21.75 -30.48 11.96
CA ALA A 637 -21.16 -30.34 13.27
C ALA A 637 -19.61 -30.38 13.22
N GLU A 638 -19.02 -31.24 12.37
CA GLU A 638 -17.57 -31.29 12.19
C GLU A 638 -17.03 -29.99 11.55
N GLN A 639 -17.69 -29.52 10.49
CA GLN A 639 -17.31 -28.30 9.77
C GLN A 639 -17.45 -27.06 10.68
N HIS A 640 -18.61 -26.90 11.33
CA HIS A 640 -18.86 -25.82 12.29
C HIS A 640 -17.85 -25.88 13.43
N GLY A 641 -17.61 -27.06 14.01
CA GLY A 641 -16.64 -27.25 15.09
C GLY A 641 -15.21 -26.86 14.73
N LYS A 642 -14.79 -26.94 13.46
CA LYS A 642 -13.51 -26.42 12.97
C LYS A 642 -13.53 -24.90 12.86
N LEU A 643 -14.54 -24.33 12.22
CA LEU A 643 -14.70 -22.89 12.01
C LEU A 643 -14.86 -22.13 13.34
N TYR A 644 -15.71 -22.61 14.23
CA TYR A 644 -15.97 -22.01 15.54
C TYR A 644 -14.70 -21.92 16.40
N ARG A 645 -13.89 -22.99 16.45
CA ARG A 645 -12.58 -22.95 17.14
C ARG A 645 -11.62 -21.91 16.56
N HIS A 646 -11.63 -21.68 15.25
CA HIS A 646 -10.82 -20.64 14.63
C HIS A 646 -11.29 -19.24 15.04
N VAL A 647 -12.60 -18.95 14.95
CA VAL A 647 -13.16 -17.63 15.33
C VAL A 647 -12.95 -17.35 16.83
N MET A 648 -13.14 -18.36 17.69
CA MET A 648 -12.90 -18.27 19.14
C MET A 648 -11.43 -18.01 19.53
N SER A 649 -10.47 -18.30 18.65
CA SER A 649 -9.03 -18.11 18.92
C SER A 649 -8.42 -16.89 18.22
N ASN A 650 -9.09 -16.31 17.23
CA ASN A 650 -8.64 -15.15 16.46
C ASN A 650 -9.63 -14.00 16.66
N MET A 651 -9.67 -13.48 17.89
CA MET A 651 -10.54 -12.38 18.29
C MET A 651 -9.94 -11.02 17.91
N VAL A 652 -10.77 -9.96 17.90
CA VAL A 652 -10.31 -8.58 17.69
C VAL A 652 -9.21 -8.17 18.69
N ILE A 653 -9.30 -8.67 19.93
CA ILE A 653 -8.30 -8.48 20.98
C ILE A 653 -6.95 -9.07 20.58
N THR A 654 -6.96 -10.33 20.12
CA THR A 654 -5.77 -11.06 19.66
C THR A 654 -5.10 -10.35 18.49
N TRP A 655 -5.89 -9.80 17.56
CA TRP A 655 -5.41 -8.99 16.44
C TRP A 655 -4.69 -7.71 16.93
N CYS A 656 -5.29 -6.95 17.86
CA CYS A 656 -4.66 -5.78 18.47
C CYS A 656 -3.33 -6.11 19.15
N GLU A 657 -3.32 -7.15 19.99
CA GLU A 657 -2.15 -7.56 20.76
C GLU A 657 -1.01 -8.04 19.85
N GLN A 658 -1.30 -8.87 18.84
CA GLN A 658 -0.32 -9.32 17.86
C GLN A 658 0.26 -8.17 17.05
N TYR A 659 -0.57 -7.24 16.57
CA TYR A 659 -0.12 -6.07 15.82
C TYR A 659 0.79 -5.19 16.67
N LEU A 660 0.36 -4.84 17.89
CA LEU A 660 1.14 -3.97 18.78
C LEU A 660 2.44 -4.63 19.24
N HIS A 661 2.43 -5.91 19.60
CA HIS A 661 3.64 -6.64 19.96
C HIS A 661 4.65 -6.72 18.80
N ARG A 662 4.16 -6.95 17.58
CA ARG A 662 5.01 -7.00 16.38
C ARG A 662 5.57 -5.61 16.03
N LEU A 663 4.77 -4.55 16.17
CA LEU A 663 5.23 -3.17 16.03
C LEU A 663 6.32 -2.84 17.05
N LEU A 664 6.10 -3.12 18.33
CA LEU A 664 7.10 -2.88 19.38
C LEU A 664 8.40 -3.66 19.15
N THR A 665 8.28 -4.93 18.75
CA THR A 665 9.44 -5.77 18.37
C THR A 665 10.21 -5.17 17.19
N ASN A 666 9.50 -4.67 16.16
CA ASN A 666 10.12 -3.98 15.03
C ASN A 666 10.85 -2.70 15.49
N LEU A 667 10.18 -1.83 16.26
CA LEU A 667 10.75 -0.60 16.80
C LEU A 667 12.01 -0.85 17.65
N SER A 668 12.05 -1.92 18.45
CA SER A 668 13.24 -2.25 19.26
C SER A 668 14.35 -2.99 18.48
N SER A 669 14.02 -3.64 17.36
CA SER A 669 15.02 -4.36 16.54
C SER A 669 15.69 -3.46 15.52
N PHE A 670 14.92 -2.54 14.93
CA PHE A 670 15.40 -1.48 14.05
C PHE A 670 15.57 -0.20 14.86
N ASP A 671 16.42 -0.28 15.89
CA ASP A 671 16.81 0.91 16.64
C ASP A 671 17.50 1.90 15.68
N GLN A 672 16.84 3.04 15.48
CA GLN A 672 17.32 4.11 14.60
C GLN A 672 18.57 4.81 15.17
N SER A 673 19.11 4.36 16.31
CA SER A 673 20.33 4.88 16.93
C SER A 673 21.60 4.75 16.09
N ILE A 674 21.65 3.82 15.12
CA ILE A 674 22.77 3.72 14.14
C ILE A 674 22.46 4.53 12.85
N THR A 675 21.86 5.71 12.99
CA THR A 675 21.94 6.73 11.92
C THR A 675 23.35 7.32 11.90
N THR A 676 24.00 7.26 10.74
CA THR A 676 25.24 8.00 10.47
C THR A 676 24.95 9.50 10.64
N PRO A 677 25.72 10.26 11.44
CA PRO A 677 25.39 11.67 11.73
C PRO A 677 25.52 12.57 10.50
N VAL A 678 24.75 13.65 10.45
CA VAL A 678 24.90 14.70 9.41
C VAL A 678 26.29 15.31 9.52
N LEU A 679 26.99 15.50 8.39
CA LEU A 679 28.33 16.10 8.35
C LEU A 679 28.40 17.44 9.10
N ASP A 680 29.18 17.49 10.19
CA ASP A 680 29.50 18.73 10.88
C ASP A 680 30.42 19.61 10.02
N ARG A 681 29.79 20.46 9.21
CA ARG A 681 30.46 21.46 8.35
C ARG A 681 31.35 22.42 9.17
N THR A 682 31.08 22.65 10.46
CA THR A 682 31.89 23.52 11.33
C THR A 682 33.19 22.82 11.74
N LYS A 683 33.12 21.55 12.16
CA LYS A 683 34.31 20.72 12.43
C LYS A 683 35.15 20.54 11.16
N LEU A 684 34.52 20.26 10.02
CA LEU A 684 35.15 20.16 8.71
C LEU A 684 35.95 21.43 8.36
N LEU A 685 35.30 22.60 8.37
CA LEU A 685 35.93 23.90 8.06
C LEU A 685 37.08 24.22 9.03
N LYS A 686 36.92 23.91 10.32
CA LYS A 686 37.95 24.14 11.35
C LYS A 686 39.20 23.29 11.11
N GLN A 687 39.06 22.03 10.68
CA GLN A 687 40.20 21.17 10.36
C GLN A 687 40.84 21.55 9.02
N TYR A 688 40.03 21.80 7.97
CA TYR A 688 40.50 22.25 6.66
C TYR A 688 41.42 23.49 6.75
N ARG A 689 41.04 24.49 7.56
CA ARG A 689 41.84 25.71 7.77
C ARG A 689 43.18 25.46 8.47
N LYS A 690 43.27 24.46 9.35
CA LYS A 690 44.51 24.10 10.06
C LYS A 690 45.47 23.27 9.21
N ALA A 691 44.92 22.42 8.34
CA ALA A 691 45.67 21.49 7.51
C ALA A 691 46.57 22.21 6.50
N ARG A 692 47.82 21.73 6.37
CA ARG A 692 48.79 22.21 5.37
C ARG A 692 48.81 21.32 4.14
N THR A 693 48.52 20.03 4.32
CA THR A 693 48.28 19.03 3.28
C THR A 693 46.85 18.52 3.38
N ARG A 694 46.12 18.53 2.26
CA ARG A 694 44.69 18.17 2.22
C ARG A 694 44.44 17.26 1.03
N LEU A 695 43.92 16.07 1.28
CA LEU A 695 43.55 15.10 0.25
C LEU A 695 42.02 15.05 0.11
N PHE A 696 41.54 15.13 -1.12
CA PHE A 696 40.12 15.02 -1.47
C PHE A 696 39.94 13.84 -2.41
N MET A 697 39.01 12.94 -2.10
CA MET A 697 38.69 11.76 -2.88
C MET A 697 37.18 11.74 -3.10
N PHE A 698 36.75 11.97 -4.33
CA PHE A 698 35.34 12.04 -4.68
C PHE A 698 35.00 10.94 -5.68
N ASP A 699 33.99 10.13 -5.38
CA ASP A 699 33.29 9.40 -6.42
C ASP A 699 32.53 10.37 -7.37
N TYR A 700 32.17 9.89 -8.56
CA TYR A 700 31.51 10.67 -9.60
C TYR A 700 29.97 10.50 -9.63
N ASP A 701 29.48 9.27 -9.60
CA ASP A 701 28.09 8.89 -9.91
C ASP A 701 27.27 8.76 -8.64
N GLY A 702 26.23 9.56 -8.47
CA GLY A 702 25.51 9.66 -7.20
C GLY A 702 26.19 10.51 -6.14
N THR A 703 27.46 10.90 -6.36
CA THR A 703 28.25 11.75 -5.46
C THR A 703 28.38 13.19 -5.98
N LEU A 704 29.01 13.40 -7.15
CA LEU A 704 29.17 14.71 -7.78
C LEU A 704 28.08 15.01 -8.82
N THR A 705 27.50 13.96 -9.41
CA THR A 705 26.39 14.02 -10.36
C THR A 705 25.24 13.14 -9.87
N PRO A 706 23.95 13.50 -10.08
CA PRO A 706 22.85 12.62 -9.70
C PRO A 706 22.80 11.34 -10.54
N ILE A 707 22.42 10.21 -9.93
CA ILE A 707 22.23 8.95 -10.66
C ILE A 707 21.11 9.11 -11.69
N VAL A 708 21.44 8.88 -12.96
CA VAL A 708 20.52 8.93 -14.10
C VAL A 708 20.22 7.53 -14.67
N LYS A 709 19.14 7.43 -15.47
CA LYS A 709 18.72 6.16 -16.08
C LYS A 709 19.65 5.65 -17.18
N ASP A 710 20.26 6.58 -17.89
CA ASP A 710 21.29 6.32 -18.90
C ASP A 710 22.62 6.81 -18.32
N PRO A 711 23.60 5.92 -18.06
CA PRO A 711 24.89 6.33 -17.54
C PRO A 711 25.56 7.44 -18.36
N GLN A 712 25.45 7.45 -19.69
CA GLN A 712 26.11 8.46 -20.51
C GLN A 712 25.53 9.88 -20.31
N ALA A 713 24.30 9.98 -19.79
CA ALA A 713 23.66 11.26 -19.48
C ALA A 713 24.07 11.87 -18.11
N ALA A 714 25.03 11.27 -17.39
CA ALA A 714 25.52 11.74 -16.09
C ALA A 714 26.50 12.92 -16.22
N ILE A 715 26.05 13.98 -16.90
CA ILE A 715 26.89 15.14 -17.28
C ILE A 715 27.06 16.08 -16.07
N PRO A 716 28.28 16.57 -15.76
CA PRO A 716 28.49 17.45 -14.63
C PRO A 716 28.09 18.88 -14.98
N SER A 717 27.31 19.53 -14.10
CA SER A 717 26.89 20.92 -14.34
C SER A 717 28.04 21.92 -14.22
N ASP A 718 27.92 23.08 -14.88
CA ASP A 718 28.86 24.21 -14.75
C ASP A 718 29.17 24.62 -13.31
N ARG A 719 28.24 24.38 -12.38
CA ARG A 719 28.44 24.65 -10.95
C ARG A 719 29.39 23.63 -10.33
N VAL A 720 29.23 22.34 -10.66
CA VAL A 720 30.14 21.26 -10.23
C VAL A 720 31.55 21.56 -10.74
N LEU A 721 31.69 21.75 -12.06
CA LEU A 721 33.00 21.98 -12.69
C LEU A 721 33.73 23.20 -12.12
N ARG A 722 33.05 24.34 -11.98
CA ARG A 722 33.65 25.54 -11.35
C ARG A 722 34.03 25.31 -9.90
N THR A 723 33.17 24.68 -9.10
CA THR A 723 33.45 24.42 -7.68
C THR A 723 34.64 23.47 -7.49
N ILE A 724 34.76 22.41 -8.30
CA ILE A 724 35.88 21.47 -8.27
C ILE A 724 37.17 22.15 -8.77
N LYS A 725 37.11 22.92 -9.86
CA LYS A 725 38.27 23.67 -10.40
C LYS A 725 38.82 24.68 -9.39
N THR A 726 37.96 25.43 -8.70
CA THR A 726 38.41 26.36 -7.64
C THR A 726 39.03 25.62 -6.45
N LEU A 727 38.55 24.42 -6.11
CA LEU A 727 39.13 23.62 -5.02
C LEU A 727 40.52 23.11 -5.38
N ALA A 728 40.70 22.61 -6.61
CA ALA A 728 41.96 22.04 -7.11
C ALA A 728 43.03 23.10 -7.39
N ALA A 729 42.65 24.37 -7.56
CA ALA A 729 43.58 25.48 -7.77
C ALA A 729 44.40 25.88 -6.51
N ASP A 730 43.98 25.50 -5.30
CA ASP A 730 44.78 25.70 -4.08
C ASP A 730 45.90 24.64 -4.02
N PRO A 731 47.20 25.03 -4.04
CA PRO A 731 48.31 24.07 -4.07
C PRO A 731 48.46 23.23 -2.79
N LYS A 732 47.70 23.52 -1.73
CA LYS A 732 47.60 22.67 -0.52
C LYS A 732 46.62 21.49 -0.70
N ASN A 733 45.80 21.52 -1.75
CA ASN A 733 44.75 20.54 -2.02
C ASN A 733 45.19 19.57 -3.12
N ALA A 734 45.27 18.28 -2.80
CA ALA A 734 45.32 17.20 -3.77
C ALA A 734 43.88 16.71 -4.01
N VAL A 735 43.33 16.93 -5.21
CA VAL A 735 41.92 16.61 -5.52
C VAL A 735 41.85 15.47 -6.53
N TRP A 736 41.20 14.38 -6.14
CA TRP A 736 41.08 13.15 -6.90
C TRP A 736 39.62 12.77 -7.16
N ILE A 737 39.34 12.39 -8.41
CA ILE A 737 38.06 11.80 -8.83
C ILE A 737 38.28 10.31 -9.02
N ILE A 738 37.59 9.48 -8.23
CA ILE A 738 37.74 8.01 -8.20
C ILE A 738 36.43 7.39 -8.69
N SER A 739 36.36 7.04 -9.97
CA SER A 739 35.12 6.67 -10.64
C SER A 739 35.11 5.23 -11.17
N GLY A 740 33.91 4.67 -11.32
CA GLY A 740 33.67 3.45 -12.09
C GLY A 740 33.59 3.65 -13.61
N ARG A 741 33.72 4.89 -14.09
CA ARG A 741 33.73 5.29 -15.50
C ARG A 741 35.08 5.00 -16.18
N ASP A 742 35.05 4.97 -17.51
CA ASP A 742 36.26 4.82 -18.33
C ASP A 742 37.06 6.14 -18.45
N GLN A 743 38.22 6.03 -19.07
CA GLN A 743 39.17 7.14 -19.29
C GLN A 743 38.58 8.22 -20.19
N ALA A 744 37.92 7.82 -21.28
CA ALA A 744 37.42 8.75 -22.30
C ALA A 744 36.32 9.67 -21.75
N PHE A 745 35.41 9.12 -20.96
CA PHE A 745 34.37 9.89 -20.28
C PHE A 745 34.96 10.88 -19.25
N LEU A 746 35.94 10.45 -18.43
CA LEU A 746 36.56 11.36 -17.47
C LEU A 746 37.41 12.44 -18.16
N ASP A 747 38.10 12.12 -19.26
CA ASP A 747 38.87 13.09 -20.04
C ASP A 747 37.98 14.13 -20.71
N GLU A 748 36.84 13.72 -21.30
CA GLU A 748 35.86 14.62 -21.92
C GLU A 748 35.32 15.65 -20.89
N TRP A 749 34.85 15.17 -19.74
CA TRP A 749 34.09 16.01 -18.80
C TRP A 749 34.93 16.70 -17.74
N MET A 750 36.07 16.13 -17.33
CA MET A 750 36.93 16.68 -16.26
C MET A 750 38.41 16.78 -16.66
N GLY A 751 38.84 16.16 -17.76
CA GLY A 751 40.24 16.13 -18.20
C GLY A 751 40.85 17.50 -18.46
N HIS A 752 40.02 18.50 -18.81
CA HIS A 752 40.41 19.89 -19.04
C HIS A 752 40.79 20.68 -17.77
N ILE A 753 40.76 20.06 -16.59
CA ILE A 753 41.23 20.65 -15.32
C ILE A 753 42.58 19.99 -14.97
N PRO A 754 43.72 20.62 -15.27
CA PRO A 754 45.02 19.98 -15.13
C PRO A 754 45.42 19.71 -13.67
N GLU A 755 44.84 20.40 -12.69
CA GLU A 755 45.12 20.17 -11.27
C GLU A 755 44.45 18.91 -10.69
N LEU A 756 43.54 18.26 -11.41
CA LEU A 756 42.87 17.04 -10.95
C LEU A 756 43.69 15.78 -11.19
N GLY A 757 43.70 14.90 -10.19
CA GLY A 757 44.01 13.48 -10.39
C GLY A 757 42.73 12.74 -10.77
N LEU A 758 42.80 11.88 -11.79
CA LEU A 758 41.67 11.08 -12.26
C LEU A 758 42.00 9.59 -12.08
N SER A 759 41.02 8.83 -11.60
CA SER A 759 41.10 7.39 -11.39
C SER A 759 39.88 6.73 -12.04
N ALA A 760 40.09 6.06 -13.18
CA ALA A 760 39.06 5.38 -13.95
C ALA A 760 38.98 3.87 -13.60
N GLU A 761 37.85 3.25 -13.94
CA GLU A 761 37.54 1.83 -13.73
C GLU A 761 37.92 1.35 -12.31
N HIS A 762 37.38 2.03 -11.29
CA HIS A 762 37.52 1.73 -9.86
C HIS A 762 38.96 1.72 -9.31
N GLY A 763 39.91 2.39 -9.99
CA GLY A 763 41.32 2.46 -9.58
C GLY A 763 42.31 1.78 -10.52
N CYS A 764 41.82 1.16 -11.60
CA CYS A 764 42.68 0.47 -12.57
C CYS A 764 43.56 1.43 -13.40
N PHE A 765 43.04 2.60 -13.75
CA PHE A 765 43.78 3.59 -14.54
C PHE A 765 43.91 4.89 -13.78
N ILE A 766 45.12 5.45 -13.75
CA ILE A 766 45.45 6.66 -13.01
C ILE A 766 46.02 7.72 -13.97
N ARG A 767 45.42 8.90 -13.98
CA ARG A 767 46.00 10.12 -14.57
C ARG A 767 46.41 11.03 -13.42
N LYS A 768 47.71 11.29 -13.25
CA LYS A 768 48.19 12.15 -12.15
C LYS A 768 47.92 13.63 -12.45
N PRO A 769 47.78 14.50 -11.43
CA PRO A 769 47.69 15.93 -11.63
C PRO A 769 48.84 16.45 -12.51
N ARG A 770 48.48 17.29 -13.49
CA ARG A 770 49.37 17.96 -14.47
C ARG A 770 50.07 17.01 -15.45
N LEU A 771 49.65 15.74 -15.54
CA LEU A 771 50.03 14.82 -16.60
C LEU A 771 48.79 14.45 -17.43
N ASP A 772 48.99 14.27 -18.73
CA ASP A 772 47.95 13.84 -19.66
C ASP A 772 47.93 12.32 -19.86
N ASP A 773 49.03 11.63 -19.51
CA ASP A 773 49.18 10.17 -19.68
C ASP A 773 48.45 9.37 -18.59
N TRP A 774 47.74 8.32 -19.01
CA TRP A 774 47.09 7.35 -18.12
C TRP A 774 48.00 6.14 -17.82
N GLU A 775 48.37 5.95 -16.55
CA GLU A 775 49.00 4.73 -16.04
C GLU A 775 47.97 3.59 -15.95
N ASN A 776 48.21 2.46 -16.63
CA ASN A 776 47.40 1.24 -16.48
C ASN A 776 48.03 0.28 -15.45
N LEU A 777 47.38 0.13 -14.29
CA LEU A 777 47.88 -0.74 -13.22
C LEU A 777 47.62 -2.23 -13.45
N ALA A 778 46.69 -2.59 -14.34
CA ALA A 778 46.36 -3.97 -14.68
C ALA A 778 47.03 -4.46 -15.99
N ALA A 779 48.01 -3.71 -16.51
CA ALA A 779 48.64 -4.00 -17.81
C ALA A 779 49.35 -5.37 -17.90
N GLN A 780 49.67 -6.00 -16.76
CA GLN A 780 50.32 -7.31 -16.68
C GLN A 780 49.35 -8.45 -16.27
N THR A 781 48.07 -8.14 -16.08
CA THR A 781 47.06 -9.07 -15.57
C THR A 781 46.43 -9.86 -16.72
N ASN A 782 46.29 -11.17 -16.57
CA ASN A 782 45.57 -11.98 -17.55
C ASN A 782 44.05 -11.65 -17.51
N MET A 783 43.47 -11.32 -18.67
CA MET A 783 42.06 -10.98 -18.86
C MET A 783 41.24 -12.10 -19.54
N ASP A 784 41.80 -13.29 -19.74
CA ASP A 784 41.12 -14.43 -20.38
C ASP A 784 39.78 -14.79 -19.70
N TRP A 785 39.67 -14.55 -18.39
CA TRP A 785 38.43 -14.69 -17.60
C TRP A 785 37.24 -13.91 -18.19
N GLN A 786 37.48 -12.82 -18.93
CA GLN A 786 36.42 -12.06 -19.59
C GLN A 786 35.66 -12.91 -20.61
N ASN A 787 36.30 -13.89 -21.25
CA ASN A 787 35.61 -14.74 -22.24
C ASN A 787 34.60 -15.66 -21.54
N ASP A 788 35.01 -16.32 -20.46
CA ASP A 788 34.15 -17.19 -19.65
C ASP A 788 32.95 -16.42 -19.06
N VAL A 789 33.19 -15.20 -18.55
CA VAL A 789 32.13 -14.31 -18.03
C VAL A 789 31.22 -13.79 -19.14
N MET A 790 31.78 -13.46 -20.31
CA MET A 790 31.00 -12.97 -21.45
C MET A 790 30.03 -14.06 -21.96
N GLU A 791 30.46 -15.32 -22.01
CA GLU A 791 29.58 -16.45 -22.34
C GLU A 791 28.44 -16.59 -21.33
N ALA A 792 28.76 -16.55 -20.03
CA ALA A 792 27.75 -16.59 -18.96
C ALA A 792 26.76 -15.41 -19.06
N PHE A 793 27.26 -14.17 -19.18
CA PHE A 793 26.41 -12.98 -19.33
C PHE A 793 25.56 -13.01 -20.61
N GLN A 794 26.09 -13.51 -21.72
CA GLN A 794 25.35 -13.65 -22.98
C GLN A 794 24.16 -14.61 -22.79
N HIS A 795 24.38 -15.76 -22.15
CA HIS A 795 23.33 -16.72 -21.83
C HIS A 795 22.17 -16.11 -21.03
N TYR A 796 22.48 -15.31 -19.99
CA TYR A 796 21.42 -14.63 -19.22
C TYR A 796 20.81 -13.43 -19.93
N THR A 797 21.55 -12.76 -20.82
CA THR A 797 21.04 -11.64 -21.63
C THR A 797 19.95 -12.10 -22.60
N GLU A 798 20.20 -13.18 -23.35
CA GLU A 798 19.24 -13.77 -24.29
C GLU A 798 17.94 -14.21 -23.62
N ARG A 799 18.01 -14.57 -22.34
CA ARG A 799 16.87 -15.02 -21.52
C ARG A 799 16.14 -13.88 -20.80
N THR A 800 16.73 -12.68 -20.71
CA THR A 800 16.24 -11.60 -19.85
C THR A 800 16.01 -10.33 -20.67
N GLN A 801 14.79 -10.20 -21.21
CA GLN A 801 14.42 -9.04 -22.04
C GLN A 801 14.67 -7.71 -21.30
N GLY A 802 15.33 -6.77 -21.98
CA GLY A 802 15.71 -5.47 -21.43
C GLY A 802 17.05 -5.45 -20.70
N SER A 803 17.69 -6.61 -20.49
CA SER A 803 19.09 -6.64 -20.04
C SER A 803 20.08 -6.40 -21.18
N PHE A 804 21.30 -5.98 -20.85
CA PHE A 804 22.41 -5.82 -21.79
C PHE A 804 23.76 -5.94 -21.07
N ILE A 805 24.84 -6.12 -21.84
CA ILE A 805 26.19 -6.26 -21.32
C ILE A 805 26.98 -5.00 -21.66
N GLU A 806 27.61 -4.39 -20.66
CA GLU A 806 28.62 -3.35 -20.80
C GLU A 806 30.00 -3.99 -20.65
N ARG A 807 30.88 -3.73 -21.61
CA ARG A 807 32.27 -4.21 -21.58
C ARG A 807 33.22 -3.03 -21.33
N LYS A 808 33.79 -2.98 -20.13
CA LYS A 808 34.89 -2.06 -19.77
C LYS A 808 36.24 -2.76 -20.09
N ARG A 809 37.38 -2.09 -19.88
CA ARG A 809 38.69 -2.73 -20.17
C ARG A 809 39.03 -3.82 -19.15
N VAL A 810 38.70 -3.61 -17.88
CA VAL A 810 39.05 -4.57 -16.80
C VAL A 810 37.86 -5.10 -16.01
N ALA A 811 36.63 -4.74 -16.41
CA ALA A 811 35.40 -5.23 -15.81
C ALA A 811 34.35 -5.54 -16.89
N LEU A 812 33.47 -6.50 -16.58
CA LEU A 812 32.25 -6.75 -17.35
C LEU A 812 31.05 -6.49 -16.47
N THR A 813 30.07 -5.76 -16.97
CA THR A 813 28.88 -5.38 -16.19
C THR A 813 27.60 -5.80 -16.93
N TRP A 814 26.83 -6.72 -16.36
CA TRP A 814 25.51 -7.11 -16.87
C TRP A 814 24.42 -6.26 -16.22
N HIS A 815 23.75 -5.43 -17.01
CA HIS A 815 22.70 -4.53 -16.56
C HIS A 815 21.33 -5.16 -16.79
N TYR A 816 20.51 -5.26 -15.75
CA TYR A 816 19.13 -5.78 -15.85
C TYR A 816 18.07 -4.75 -15.40
N ARG A 817 18.47 -3.49 -15.19
CA ARG A 817 17.60 -2.38 -14.73
C ARG A 817 16.36 -2.11 -15.62
N ARG A 818 16.36 -2.51 -16.90
CA ARG A 818 15.21 -2.35 -17.80
C ARG A 818 14.38 -3.64 -17.97
N ALA A 819 14.75 -4.73 -17.30
CA ALA A 819 13.97 -5.97 -17.23
C ALA A 819 12.82 -5.85 -16.20
N ASP A 820 11.95 -6.85 -16.14
CA ASP A 820 11.01 -6.97 -15.02
C ASP A 820 11.79 -7.07 -13.69
N PRO A 821 11.45 -6.31 -12.62
CA PRO A 821 12.26 -6.28 -11.41
C PRO A 821 12.38 -7.62 -10.68
N GLU A 822 11.32 -8.44 -10.69
CA GLU A 822 11.31 -9.73 -9.99
C GLU A 822 12.07 -10.78 -10.82
N TYR A 823 11.83 -10.83 -12.13
CA TYR A 823 12.51 -11.77 -13.03
C TYR A 823 13.99 -11.41 -13.26
N GLY A 824 14.30 -10.12 -13.43
CA GLY A 824 15.68 -9.63 -13.57
C GLY A 824 16.52 -9.90 -12.33
N ALA A 825 15.99 -9.64 -11.13
CA ALA A 825 16.68 -9.98 -9.88
C ALA A 825 16.81 -11.50 -9.66
N PHE A 826 15.86 -12.31 -10.11
CA PHE A 826 16.00 -13.77 -10.13
C PHE A 826 17.13 -14.22 -11.06
N GLN A 827 17.11 -13.76 -12.31
CA GLN A 827 18.14 -14.08 -13.31
C GLN A 827 19.53 -13.58 -12.88
N ALA A 828 19.61 -12.45 -12.17
CA ALA A 828 20.86 -11.98 -11.56
C ALA A 828 21.39 -12.93 -10.48
N ARG A 829 20.54 -13.46 -9.59
CA ARG A 829 20.98 -14.45 -8.58
C ARG A 829 21.49 -15.73 -9.24
N GLU A 830 20.79 -16.23 -10.25
CA GLU A 830 21.23 -17.42 -11.00
C GLU A 830 22.53 -17.15 -11.78
N CYS A 831 22.66 -15.99 -12.42
CA CYS A 831 23.85 -15.58 -13.15
C CYS A 831 25.07 -15.42 -12.25
N ARG A 832 24.91 -14.72 -11.12
CA ARG A 832 25.94 -14.60 -10.08
C ARG A 832 26.40 -15.97 -9.62
N LYS A 833 25.45 -16.84 -9.24
CA LYS A 833 25.77 -18.20 -8.79
C LYS A 833 26.49 -19.01 -9.86
N HIS A 834 26.07 -18.92 -11.13
CA HIS A 834 26.74 -19.59 -12.24
C HIS A 834 28.21 -19.16 -12.35
N ILE A 835 28.50 -17.85 -12.27
CA ILE A 835 29.87 -17.30 -12.37
C ILE A 835 30.70 -17.66 -11.13
N GLU A 836 30.12 -17.55 -9.93
CA GLU A 836 30.76 -17.99 -8.67
C GLU A 836 31.08 -19.50 -8.69
N ASP A 837 30.19 -20.33 -9.25
CA ASP A 837 30.38 -21.78 -9.31
C ASP A 837 31.35 -22.25 -10.41
N THR A 838 31.69 -21.40 -11.39
CA THR A 838 32.50 -21.75 -12.57
C THR A 838 33.76 -20.89 -12.72
N VAL A 839 33.60 -19.60 -13.03
CA VAL A 839 34.69 -18.66 -13.33
C VAL A 839 35.52 -18.36 -12.08
N ALA A 840 34.87 -18.02 -10.96
CA ALA A 840 35.56 -17.63 -9.72
C ALA A 840 36.34 -18.78 -9.05
N LYS A 841 36.14 -20.03 -9.49
CA LYS A 841 36.94 -21.20 -9.07
C LYS A 841 38.19 -21.41 -9.93
N ARG A 842 38.28 -20.74 -11.09
CA ARG A 842 39.40 -20.82 -12.04
C ARG A 842 40.24 -19.55 -12.05
N TRP A 843 39.63 -18.41 -11.79
CA TRP A 843 40.21 -17.07 -11.89
C TRP A 843 39.97 -16.28 -10.61
N ASP A 844 40.93 -15.43 -10.22
CA ASP A 844 40.81 -14.53 -9.07
C ASP A 844 39.96 -13.30 -9.44
N VAL A 845 38.65 -13.53 -9.52
CA VAL A 845 37.64 -12.52 -9.87
C VAL A 845 36.53 -12.46 -8.82
N GLU A 846 36.08 -11.24 -8.52
CA GLU A 846 34.97 -10.93 -7.64
C GLU A 846 33.69 -10.70 -8.47
N VAL A 847 32.56 -11.26 -8.02
CA VAL A 847 31.23 -11.02 -8.62
C VAL A 847 30.43 -10.13 -7.67
N MET A 848 30.29 -8.86 -8.03
CA MET A 848 29.56 -7.86 -7.27
C MET A 848 28.13 -7.70 -7.78
N ALA A 849 27.18 -7.52 -6.87
CA ALA A 849 25.82 -7.10 -7.20
C ALA A 849 25.65 -5.61 -6.86
N GLY A 850 25.29 -4.80 -7.84
CA GLY A 850 24.99 -3.37 -7.67
C GLY A 850 23.51 -3.05 -7.90
N LYS A 851 23.20 -1.75 -8.03
CA LYS A 851 21.82 -1.22 -8.19
C LYS A 851 21.21 -1.66 -9.55
N ALA A 852 20.68 -2.88 -9.59
CA ALA A 852 20.15 -3.59 -10.76
C ALA A 852 21.18 -3.93 -11.86
N ASN A 853 22.38 -4.33 -11.44
CA ASN A 853 23.43 -4.90 -12.30
C ASN A 853 24.29 -5.95 -11.55
N LEU A 854 25.04 -6.75 -12.30
CA LEU A 854 26.15 -7.56 -11.81
C LEU A 854 27.43 -7.07 -12.46
N GLU A 855 28.48 -6.82 -11.68
CA GLU A 855 29.81 -6.51 -12.21
C GLU A 855 30.81 -7.59 -11.82
N VAL A 856 31.64 -8.01 -12.77
CA VAL A 856 32.75 -8.94 -12.55
C VAL A 856 34.06 -8.24 -12.85
N ARG A 857 34.99 -8.29 -11.90
CA ARG A 857 36.31 -7.65 -11.97
C ARG A 857 37.36 -8.51 -11.23
N PRO A 858 38.68 -8.33 -11.49
CA PRO A 858 39.72 -8.97 -10.69
C PRO A 858 39.71 -8.49 -9.23
N THR A 859 39.89 -9.39 -8.27
CA THR A 859 39.74 -9.13 -6.82
C THR A 859 40.66 -8.01 -6.29
N PHE A 860 41.83 -7.82 -6.89
CA PHE A 860 42.82 -6.81 -6.48
C PHE A 860 42.48 -5.36 -6.92
N LEU A 861 41.49 -5.17 -7.81
CA LEU A 861 41.08 -3.85 -8.32
C LEU A 861 39.83 -3.35 -7.59
N ASN A 862 40.02 -2.53 -6.55
CA ASN A 862 38.93 -1.89 -5.82
C ASN A 862 39.27 -0.44 -5.43
N LYS A 863 38.24 0.38 -5.16
CA LYS A 863 38.43 1.80 -4.80
C LYS A 863 39.23 1.98 -3.50
N GLY A 864 39.23 0.99 -2.61
CA GLY A 864 40.03 0.99 -1.38
C GLY A 864 41.54 0.99 -1.63
N SER A 865 42.02 0.24 -2.63
CA SER A 865 43.46 0.15 -2.93
C SER A 865 44.04 1.48 -3.44
N ILE A 866 43.29 2.20 -4.28
CA ILE A 866 43.66 3.56 -4.71
C ILE A 866 43.57 4.55 -3.56
N ALA A 867 42.55 4.48 -2.69
CA ALA A 867 42.45 5.34 -1.51
C ALA A 867 43.67 5.18 -0.56
N SER A 868 44.10 3.94 -0.29
CA SER A 868 45.33 3.68 0.48
C SER A 868 46.58 4.25 -0.21
N ARG A 869 46.74 4.02 -1.53
CA ARG A 869 47.88 4.55 -2.31
C ARG A 869 47.94 6.07 -2.27
N LEU A 870 46.81 6.76 -2.40
CA LEU A 870 46.76 8.23 -2.34
C LEU A 870 47.10 8.80 -0.96
N VAL A 871 46.70 8.11 0.12
CA VAL A 871 47.09 8.48 1.49
C VAL A 871 48.60 8.36 1.70
N ASP A 872 49.23 7.32 1.14
CA ASP A 872 50.69 7.13 1.21
C ASP A 872 51.47 8.10 0.30
N GLU A 873 50.95 8.42 -0.88
CA GLU A 873 51.62 9.28 -1.89
C GLU A 873 51.54 10.78 -1.54
N TYR A 874 50.44 11.25 -0.95
CA TYR A 874 50.22 12.67 -0.60
C TYR A 874 50.55 13.03 0.86
N GLY A 875 51.39 12.22 1.49
CA GLY A 875 51.94 12.48 2.82
C GLY A 875 52.81 13.73 2.92
N THR A 876 52.86 14.33 4.11
CA THR A 876 53.73 15.52 4.39
C THR A 876 55.23 15.22 4.23
N HIS A 877 55.62 13.98 4.50
CA HIS A 877 56.95 13.41 4.31
C HIS A 877 56.78 11.91 3.99
N PRO A 878 57.82 11.22 3.47
CA PRO A 878 57.76 9.76 3.31
C PRO A 878 57.40 9.09 4.65
N LYS A 879 56.25 8.39 4.68
CA LYS A 879 55.63 7.77 5.87
C LYS A 879 54.98 8.71 6.91
N GLN A 880 54.64 9.96 6.57
CA GLN A 880 53.73 10.79 7.38
C GLN A 880 52.46 11.13 6.59
N PRO A 881 51.24 10.88 7.13
CA PRO A 881 50.00 11.04 6.39
C PRO A 881 49.57 12.51 6.17
N PRO A 882 48.53 12.76 5.34
CA PRO A 882 47.92 14.08 5.18
C PRO A 882 47.28 14.63 6.47
N ASP A 883 47.24 15.96 6.62
CA ASP A 883 46.63 16.65 7.78
C ASP A 883 45.09 16.69 7.74
N PHE A 884 44.51 16.43 6.56
CA PHE A 884 43.07 16.45 6.30
C PHE A 884 42.75 15.55 5.11
N ILE A 885 41.71 14.72 5.25
CA ILE A 885 41.18 13.86 4.20
C ILE A 885 39.65 14.02 4.16
N LEU A 886 39.10 14.34 2.99
CA LEU A 886 37.66 14.30 2.72
C LEU A 886 37.38 13.26 1.63
N CYS A 887 36.63 12.22 1.99
CA CYS A 887 36.28 11.11 1.11
C CYS A 887 34.75 11.01 0.97
N LEU A 888 34.24 11.10 -0.26
CA LEU A 888 32.82 11.18 -0.58
C LEU A 888 32.42 10.04 -1.54
N GLY A 889 31.33 9.33 -1.23
CA GLY A 889 30.80 8.22 -2.06
C GLY A 889 29.34 7.88 -1.77
N ASP A 890 28.63 7.26 -2.71
CA ASP A 890 27.19 6.94 -2.68
C ASP A 890 26.89 5.43 -2.64
N ASP A 891 27.76 4.58 -3.18
CA ASP A 891 27.43 3.18 -3.50
C ASP A 891 28.06 2.15 -2.55
N PHE A 892 28.15 0.89 -2.99
CA PHE A 892 28.79 -0.21 -2.28
C PHE A 892 30.31 -0.28 -2.54
N THR A 893 30.76 0.12 -3.74
CA THR A 893 32.19 0.17 -4.09
C THR A 893 32.93 1.27 -3.32
N ASP A 894 32.21 2.32 -2.89
CA ASP A 894 32.75 3.38 -2.04
C ASP A 894 33.02 2.92 -0.59
N GLU A 895 32.33 1.88 -0.11
CA GLU A 895 32.60 1.28 1.19
C GLU A 895 34.02 0.69 1.27
N ASP A 896 34.64 0.34 0.13
CA ASP A 896 36.05 -0.06 0.07
C ASP A 896 36.98 1.12 0.42
N MET A 897 36.66 2.35 -0.01
CA MET A 897 37.40 3.56 0.38
C MET A 897 37.23 3.85 1.87
N PHE A 898 35.99 3.78 2.37
CA PHE A 898 35.69 4.03 3.78
C PHE A 898 36.36 2.97 4.68
N ARG A 899 36.38 1.70 4.27
CA ARG A 899 37.09 0.61 4.95
C ARG A 899 38.60 0.82 4.96
N ALA A 900 39.20 1.16 3.81
CA ALA A 900 40.63 1.45 3.70
C ALA A 900 41.05 2.60 4.64
N LEU A 901 40.25 3.68 4.69
CA LEU A 901 40.48 4.79 5.61
C LEU A 901 40.26 4.39 7.08
N HIS A 902 39.23 3.60 7.40
CA HIS A 902 38.96 3.15 8.76
C HIS A 902 40.04 2.19 9.30
N SER A 903 40.59 1.34 8.45
CA SER A 903 41.66 0.39 8.79
C SER A 903 43.06 1.01 8.81
N SER A 904 43.20 2.26 8.38
CA SER A 904 44.48 2.98 8.40
C SER A 904 44.79 3.58 9.79
N ASN A 905 46.08 3.78 10.10
CA ASN A 905 46.53 4.40 11.35
C ASN A 905 46.41 5.94 11.34
N LEU A 906 45.38 6.49 10.68
CA LEU A 906 45.15 7.93 10.57
C LEU A 906 44.49 8.51 11.84
N PRO A 907 44.84 9.76 12.24
CA PRO A 907 44.11 10.46 13.29
C PRO A 907 42.64 10.66 12.89
N ARG A 908 41.69 10.15 13.68
CA ARG A 908 40.25 10.19 13.35
C ARG A 908 39.70 11.61 13.11
N ASP A 909 40.26 12.63 13.77
CA ASP A 909 39.86 14.03 13.56
C ASP A 909 40.34 14.63 12.22
N HIS A 910 41.24 13.95 11.50
CA HIS A 910 41.73 14.38 10.20
C HIS A 910 40.90 13.77 9.05
N VAL A 911 40.11 12.72 9.32
CA VAL A 911 39.41 11.93 8.29
C VAL A 911 37.91 12.21 8.32
N PHE A 912 37.38 12.66 7.19
CA PHE A 912 35.96 12.84 6.94
C PHE A 912 35.53 11.89 5.82
N SER A 913 35.21 10.64 6.16
CA SER A 913 34.47 9.74 5.28
C SER A 913 32.98 10.08 5.35
N VAL A 914 32.35 10.32 4.19
CA VAL A 914 30.97 10.79 4.09
C VAL A 914 30.23 9.98 3.02
N THR A 915 29.13 9.35 3.43
CA THR A 915 28.22 8.65 2.50
C THR A 915 27.19 9.65 1.94
N ILE A 916 26.83 9.54 0.66
CA ILE A 916 25.76 10.33 0.04
C ILE A 916 24.50 9.48 0.00
N GLY A 917 23.39 10.04 0.50
CA GLY A 917 22.09 9.38 0.59
C GLY A 917 21.49 9.46 2.00
N ALA A 918 20.57 8.53 2.30
CA ALA A 918 19.85 8.52 3.57
C ALA A 918 20.78 8.22 4.76
N SER A 919 20.54 8.91 5.89
CA SER A 919 21.31 8.81 7.14
C SER A 919 21.41 7.40 7.72
N SER A 920 20.45 6.53 7.39
CA SER A 920 20.35 5.15 7.85
C SER A 920 20.74 4.10 6.79
N LYS A 921 21.41 4.52 5.69
CA LYS A 921 22.23 3.60 4.89
C LYS A 921 23.29 2.99 5.83
N GLN A 922 23.36 1.66 5.91
CA GLN A 922 24.47 0.99 6.59
C GLN A 922 25.77 1.28 5.84
N THR A 923 26.74 1.87 6.53
CA THR A 923 27.99 2.37 5.94
C THR A 923 29.12 2.38 6.97
N LEU A 924 30.36 2.34 6.51
CA LEU A 924 31.56 2.61 7.30
C LEU A 924 31.95 4.10 7.30
N ALA A 925 31.21 4.95 6.59
CA ALA A 925 31.39 6.40 6.63
C ALA A 925 31.10 6.97 8.03
N SER A 926 31.86 7.99 8.44
CA SER A 926 31.66 8.65 9.73
C SER A 926 30.55 9.70 9.72
N TRP A 927 30.12 10.13 8.53
CA TRP A 927 29.15 11.20 8.30
C TRP A 927 28.27 10.89 7.08
N HIS A 928 27.15 11.61 6.93
CA HIS A 928 26.38 11.60 5.69
C HIS A 928 26.03 13.00 5.18
N LEU A 929 25.69 13.08 3.88
CA LEU A 929 25.00 14.17 3.22
C LEU A 929 23.84 13.60 2.40
N LEU A 930 22.72 14.31 2.28
CA LEU A 930 21.49 13.76 1.69
C LEU A 930 21.57 13.65 0.16
N GLU A 931 22.08 14.68 -0.52
CA GLU A 931 22.07 14.77 -1.98
C GLU A 931 23.41 15.28 -2.56
N PRO A 932 23.71 15.01 -3.86
CA PRO A 932 24.85 15.63 -4.56
C PRO A 932 24.90 17.16 -4.46
N ALA A 933 23.74 17.83 -4.36
CA ALA A 933 23.68 19.27 -4.17
C ALA A 933 24.33 19.73 -2.85
N ASP A 934 24.23 18.93 -1.78
CA ASP A 934 24.88 19.19 -0.50
C ASP A 934 26.39 19.01 -0.54
N VAL A 935 26.89 18.07 -1.36
CA VAL A 935 28.32 17.90 -1.63
C VAL A 935 28.88 19.19 -2.24
N ILE A 936 28.27 19.67 -3.32
CA ILE A 936 28.72 20.90 -4.00
C ILE A 936 28.58 22.13 -3.10
N SER A 937 27.54 22.23 -2.28
CA SER A 937 27.38 23.29 -1.27
C SER A 937 28.50 23.25 -0.20
N THR A 938 28.87 22.05 0.23
CA THR A 938 29.96 21.85 1.22
C THR A 938 31.32 22.23 0.62
N ILE A 939 31.63 21.78 -0.60
CA ILE A 939 32.90 22.13 -1.28
C ILE A 939 32.97 23.64 -1.57
N ALA A 940 31.88 24.26 -2.02
CA ALA A 940 31.82 25.70 -2.24
C ALA A 940 32.13 26.51 -0.96
N SER A 941 31.78 25.98 0.22
CA SER A 941 32.08 26.59 1.52
C SER A 941 33.57 26.50 1.90
N LEU A 942 34.28 25.47 1.43
CA LEU A 942 35.74 25.37 1.55
C LEU A 942 36.43 26.42 0.66
N ASN A 943 35.95 26.58 -0.57
CA ASN A 943 36.49 27.55 -1.54
C ASN A 943 36.32 29.00 -1.07
N SER A 944 35.13 29.38 -0.57
CA SER A 944 34.83 30.76 -0.15
C SER A 944 35.62 31.22 1.08
N SER A 945 36.32 30.31 1.77
CA SER A 945 37.16 30.66 2.93
C SER A 945 38.63 30.93 2.59
N ASN A 946 39.07 30.75 1.33
CA ASN A 946 40.36 31.27 0.85
C ASN A 946 40.29 32.75 0.42
N SER A 947 39.10 33.28 0.12
CA SER A 947 38.90 34.67 -0.33
C SER A 947 38.85 35.72 0.80
N ALA A 948 39.35 35.39 2.00
CA ALA A 948 39.37 36.29 3.17
C ALA A 948 40.80 36.66 3.65
N GLU A 949 41.84 36.27 2.89
CA GLU A 949 43.25 36.62 3.14
C GLU A 949 43.90 37.40 1.96
N TYR A 950 43.11 38.18 1.22
CA TYR A 950 43.56 39.15 0.22
C TYR A 950 42.85 40.50 0.39
#